data_AF-A0AAW6YX84-F1
#
_entry.id   AF-A0AAW6YX84-F1
#
_cell.length_a   1.000
_cell.length_b   1.000
_cell.length_c   1.000
_cell.angle_alpha   90.00
_cell.angle_beta   90.00
_cell.angle_gamma   90.00
#
_symmetry.space_group_name_H-M   'P 1'
#
loop_
_entity.id
_entity.type
_entity.pdbx_description
1 polymer ?
#
loop_
_entity_poly.entity_id
_entity_poly.type
_entity_poly.pdbx_seq_one_letter_code
_entity_poly.pdbx_strand_id
1 'polypeptide(L)'
;MITLYKPNETDFTHNGIGILDNNIYEAEIEEILNGVYTLRFKYPLFAPHGLEIDGQYLIKAPTPDGDQLFRVANPHPTNGEVQVFCYHIFYDLVDNFIEDTNIVGKTGFGALDQVKGALQYPTKFDFYSDIGSMANARLVRKNPVEFLLDNGQDNSFLNRWGGELLRDNFNVRMLARRGRDRGVVIQHKKDLLGYEADVDWQSVITKIMPQGANELLLPEKYVTSPLVDKYVNPKIRKIDFPEVKAKIGDAANDDDALPLPDALNKLRALAVAMFNNQHVDQPLATYKIKFQELSQTEEYKDLAVLQRVYMGDTVTVQHLEEGIDVIAKVVSYKYDPLNDEYTDITLGNYKESFTDVANKVDRIQDNLDGLETSFLQKAKDRATDLINSGFGGHVRIYPERILIMDTEKESTARKVWQWNINGLGYSSQGINGPYGLAMTMDGSIVADFITTGKLNASMVQTGFNEFSNVIKLLPEGLESRVNGKRRMQLDSIGRLNVFDDTETMIGFLGYQGKADMPGKKGVSVAIRPGRFLSLSVYNTDTYYYNPYFEIVDDPSMYGMKGNHMWQNLFTNGFKLVFNKSSDGIAYKYIQKISFSDGDKLALVSDTGIALSRLSGDTAINILGIKDDYSYSHGTFYANGGIGFDGSGTNRFNNGVFKTSSSSLAVSSATKTMLCYAVNGSFYEVFTVTAKNNLDAYGELNMHNWSIVNTSVNRTLVNNNIDQPQTLVRSLATVNATKEMSSVMSSSETFTHIGEAETTNGQVQIDLPIFFQNETSNYHVFISKYGRGDIWVSERNAKYFIVESDNDISFSYEIKIVKEEELSIRPMLARSAKARSSIFDMAGDIPEETSVDNKIRIDESEDKGEEIIYEN
;
A
#
# COMPACT_ATOMS: atom_id res chain seq x y z
N MET A 1 -1.17 22.60 -23.40
CA MET A 1 -1.70 21.22 -23.33
C MET A 1 -0.54 20.26 -23.23
N ILE A 2 -0.53 19.42 -22.20
CA ILE A 2 0.50 18.43 -21.88
C ILE A 2 0.01 17.05 -22.34
N THR A 3 0.79 16.40 -23.20
CA THR A 3 0.37 15.18 -23.89
C THR A 3 1.45 14.10 -23.80
N LEU A 4 1.02 12.88 -23.48
CA LEU A 4 1.86 11.69 -23.40
C LEU A 4 1.94 10.98 -24.76
N TYR A 5 3.13 10.58 -25.18
CA TYR A 5 3.38 9.85 -26.42
C TYR A 5 4.28 8.63 -26.15
N LYS A 6 4.24 7.68 -27.07
CA LYS A 6 5.09 6.48 -27.02
C LYS A 6 6.57 6.86 -27.17
N PRO A 7 7.51 6.05 -26.64
CA PRO A 7 8.94 6.32 -26.69
C PRO A 7 9.51 6.58 -28.10
N ASN A 8 8.93 5.93 -29.11
CA ASN A 8 9.37 5.95 -30.50
C ASN A 8 8.48 6.80 -31.42
N GLU A 9 7.61 7.65 -30.86
CA GLU A 9 6.74 8.52 -31.64
C GLU A 9 7.54 9.47 -32.55
N THR A 10 6.99 9.75 -33.72
CA THR A 10 7.55 10.69 -34.70
C THR A 10 6.56 11.73 -35.17
N ASP A 11 5.26 11.50 -34.97
CA ASP A 11 4.20 12.45 -35.27
C ASP A 11 3.62 13.02 -33.96
N PHE A 12 3.75 14.33 -33.78
CA PHE A 12 3.27 15.03 -32.58
C PHE A 12 2.05 15.92 -32.87
N THR A 13 1.41 15.72 -34.04
CA THR A 13 0.21 16.46 -34.45
C THR A 13 -1.09 15.88 -33.89
N HIS A 14 -1.07 14.63 -33.41
CA HIS A 14 -2.19 13.99 -32.72
C HIS A 14 -2.07 14.06 -31.18
N ASN A 15 -3.12 13.67 -30.47
CA ASN A 15 -3.20 13.72 -28.99
C ASN A 15 -2.46 12.57 -28.28
N GLY A 16 -1.47 11.97 -28.94
CA GLY A 16 -0.67 10.89 -28.37
C GLY A 16 -1.48 9.71 -27.82
N ILE A 17 -0.98 9.18 -26.70
CA ILE A 17 -1.65 8.20 -25.84
C ILE A 17 -2.80 8.85 -25.07
N GLY A 18 -2.58 10.08 -24.60
CA GLY A 18 -3.58 10.84 -23.85
C GLY A 18 -3.08 12.21 -23.39
N ILE A 19 -4.03 13.09 -23.07
CA ILE A 19 -3.79 14.41 -22.49
C ILE A 19 -3.78 14.27 -20.97
N LEU A 20 -2.79 14.88 -20.30
CA LEU A 20 -2.56 14.71 -18.87
C LEU A 20 -3.03 15.91 -18.02
N ASP A 21 -3.28 17.08 -18.63
CA ASP A 21 -3.53 18.37 -17.95
C ASP A 21 -4.39 18.31 -16.69
N ASN A 22 -5.56 17.66 -16.76
CA ASN A 22 -6.57 17.69 -15.69
C ASN A 22 -6.12 17.05 -14.36
N ASN A 23 -5.07 16.25 -14.39
CA ASN A 23 -4.64 15.44 -13.24
C ASN A 23 -3.17 15.67 -12.86
N ILE A 24 -2.49 16.60 -13.52
CA ILE A 24 -1.12 16.99 -13.17
C ILE A 24 -1.14 17.92 -11.95
N TYR A 25 -0.18 17.71 -11.04
CA TYR A 25 0.13 18.63 -9.95
C TYR A 25 1.60 19.03 -9.96
N GLU A 26 1.90 20.22 -9.44
CA GLU A 26 3.27 20.73 -9.26
C GLU A 26 4.10 20.65 -10.56
N ALA A 27 3.50 21.04 -11.69
CA ALA A 27 4.21 21.09 -12.96
C ALA A 27 5.21 22.25 -12.96
N GLU A 28 6.47 21.94 -13.24
CA GLU A 28 7.53 22.94 -13.32
C GLU A 28 8.49 22.61 -14.46
N ILE A 29 8.66 23.56 -15.36
CA ILE A 29 9.68 23.54 -16.42
C ILE A 29 10.80 24.48 -16.01
N GLU A 30 12.03 23.99 -16.01
CA GLU A 30 13.23 24.77 -15.69
C GLU A 30 14.18 24.77 -16.89
N GLU A 31 14.52 25.95 -17.41
CA GLU A 31 15.58 26.13 -18.42
C GLU A 31 16.69 27.04 -17.87
N ILE A 32 17.94 26.62 -18.04
CA ILE A 32 19.15 27.39 -17.73
C ILE A 32 19.96 27.60 -19.03
N LEU A 33 20.48 28.82 -19.26
CA LEU A 33 21.23 29.15 -20.47
C LEU A 33 22.51 28.32 -20.52
N ASN A 34 22.75 27.64 -21.64
CA ASN A 34 23.84 26.68 -21.79
C ASN A 34 23.85 25.58 -20.69
N GLY A 35 22.74 25.42 -19.96
CA GLY A 35 22.60 24.55 -18.80
C GLY A 35 21.49 23.52 -19.00
N VAL A 36 20.88 23.09 -17.90
CA VAL A 36 19.82 22.05 -17.92
C VAL A 36 18.49 22.58 -18.48
N TYR A 37 17.75 21.71 -19.18
CA TYR A 37 16.37 21.95 -19.58
C TYR A 37 15.51 20.74 -19.20
N THR A 38 14.62 20.90 -18.22
CA THR A 38 13.86 19.80 -17.60
C THR A 38 12.41 20.16 -17.35
N LEU A 39 11.57 19.11 -17.28
CA LEU A 39 10.18 19.16 -16.85
C LEU A 39 10.00 18.22 -15.65
N ARG A 40 9.28 18.67 -14.62
CA ARG A 40 8.90 17.87 -13.45
C ARG A 40 7.42 18.02 -13.18
N PHE A 41 6.76 16.94 -12.77
CA PHE A 41 5.39 17.00 -12.27
C PHE A 41 5.01 15.74 -11.48
N LYS A 42 3.88 15.80 -10.76
CA LYS A 42 3.26 14.65 -10.09
C LYS A 42 1.96 14.27 -10.78
N TYR A 43 1.66 12.98 -10.81
CA TYR A 43 0.46 12.46 -11.46
C TYR A 43 -0.14 11.26 -10.69
N PRO A 44 -1.45 11.21 -10.40
CA PRO A 44 -2.05 10.07 -9.72
C PRO A 44 -2.01 8.80 -10.56
N LEU A 45 -1.63 7.67 -9.94
CA LEU A 45 -1.63 6.37 -10.63
C LEU A 45 -3.04 5.92 -11.05
N PHE A 46 -4.07 6.38 -10.32
CA PHE A 46 -5.48 6.08 -10.61
C PHE A 46 -6.12 7.02 -11.65
N ALA A 47 -5.43 8.11 -12.05
CA ALA A 47 -5.90 8.97 -13.11
C ALA A 47 -5.70 8.31 -14.48
N PRO A 48 -6.47 8.70 -15.53
CA PRO A 48 -6.30 8.16 -16.87
C PRO A 48 -4.83 8.20 -17.32
N HIS A 49 -4.32 7.11 -17.89
CA HIS A 49 -2.93 6.96 -18.33
C HIS A 49 -1.85 7.03 -17.22
N GLY A 50 -2.22 7.09 -15.93
CA GLY A 50 -1.25 7.18 -14.83
C GLY A 50 -0.34 5.96 -14.70
N LEU A 51 -0.84 4.76 -15.06
CA LEU A 51 -0.06 3.52 -15.13
C LEU A 51 0.74 3.39 -16.44
N GLU A 52 0.51 4.27 -17.42
CA GLU A 52 1.15 4.24 -18.75
C GLU A 52 2.34 5.20 -18.83
N ILE A 53 2.52 6.10 -17.85
CA ILE A 53 3.69 6.96 -17.74
C ILE A 53 4.86 6.11 -17.25
N ASP A 54 5.72 5.70 -18.17
CA ASP A 54 6.90 4.87 -17.89
C ASP A 54 8.17 5.51 -18.48
N GLY A 55 9.33 4.96 -18.14
CA GLY A 55 10.62 5.42 -18.64
C GLY A 55 10.67 5.42 -20.17
N GLN A 56 11.39 6.38 -20.74
CA GLN A 56 11.55 6.61 -22.18
C GLN A 56 10.34 7.19 -22.93
N TYR A 57 9.15 7.28 -22.30
CA TYR A 57 7.99 7.91 -22.92
C TYR A 57 8.24 9.41 -23.16
N LEU A 58 7.49 9.98 -24.10
CA LEU A 58 7.63 11.36 -24.52
C LEU A 58 6.48 12.21 -24.00
N ILE A 59 6.80 13.40 -23.52
CA ILE A 59 5.83 14.38 -23.02
C ILE A 59 6.04 15.65 -23.82
N LYS A 60 4.97 16.09 -24.50
CA LYS A 60 4.91 17.42 -25.10
C LYS A 60 4.32 18.36 -24.08
N ALA A 61 5.00 19.46 -23.78
CA ALA A 61 4.52 20.48 -22.84
C ALA A 61 4.71 21.89 -23.43
N PRO A 62 3.78 22.83 -23.15
CA PRO A 62 3.92 24.21 -23.55
C PRO A 62 5.04 24.89 -22.77
N THR A 63 5.87 25.66 -23.46
CA THR A 63 6.92 26.49 -22.87
C THR A 63 6.82 27.90 -23.45
N PRO A 64 7.51 28.90 -22.89
CA PRO A 64 7.48 30.25 -23.44
C PRO A 64 7.92 30.32 -24.91
N ASP A 65 8.88 29.49 -25.31
CA ASP A 65 9.41 29.39 -26.69
C ASP A 65 8.55 28.46 -27.60
N GLY A 66 7.36 28.04 -27.14
CA GLY A 66 6.47 27.12 -27.83
C GLY A 66 6.45 25.71 -27.24
N ASP A 67 5.73 24.79 -27.87
CA ASP A 67 5.63 23.40 -27.40
C ASP A 67 6.97 22.67 -27.57
N GLN A 68 7.46 22.08 -26.47
CA GLN A 68 8.71 21.33 -26.43
C GLN A 68 8.49 19.88 -25.99
N LEU A 69 9.35 19.00 -26.49
CA LEU A 69 9.36 17.58 -26.17
C LEU A 69 10.35 17.26 -25.04
N PHE A 70 9.88 16.45 -24.09
CA PHE A 70 10.64 15.98 -22.95
C PHE A 70 10.56 14.46 -22.87
N ARG A 71 11.67 13.79 -22.57
CA ARG A 71 11.74 12.34 -22.38
C ARG A 71 11.74 11.98 -20.91
N VAL A 72 10.83 11.10 -20.51
CA VAL A 72 10.74 10.57 -19.14
C VAL A 72 11.99 9.77 -18.82
N ALA A 73 12.78 10.25 -17.85
CA ALA A 73 13.99 9.58 -17.41
C ALA A 73 13.68 8.55 -16.33
N ASN A 74 13.12 9.01 -15.20
CA ASN A 74 12.82 8.18 -14.02
C ASN A 74 11.38 8.44 -13.56
N PRO A 75 10.42 7.56 -13.85
CA PRO A 75 9.13 7.56 -13.17
C PRO A 75 9.32 6.94 -11.78
N HIS A 76 8.91 7.65 -10.72
CA HIS A 76 9.00 7.16 -9.34
C HIS A 76 7.60 7.03 -8.72
N PRO A 77 7.00 5.83 -8.72
CA PRO A 77 5.72 5.58 -8.06
C PRO A 77 5.87 5.60 -6.54
N THR A 78 5.09 6.42 -5.86
CA THR A 78 5.04 6.51 -4.39
C THR A 78 3.65 6.91 -3.92
N ASN A 79 3.15 6.30 -2.84
CA ASN A 79 1.88 6.67 -2.19
C ASN A 79 0.65 6.87 -3.11
N GLY A 80 0.52 6.13 -4.21
CA GLY A 80 -0.62 6.24 -5.14
C GLY A 80 -0.47 7.30 -6.25
N GLU A 81 0.69 7.95 -6.34
CA GLU A 81 1.08 8.89 -7.39
C GLU A 81 2.41 8.46 -8.05
N VAL A 82 2.70 8.99 -9.23
CA VAL A 82 3.99 8.90 -9.90
C VAL A 82 4.61 10.29 -9.95
N GLN A 83 5.83 10.40 -9.44
CA GLN A 83 6.67 11.58 -9.63
C GLN A 83 7.43 11.41 -10.93
N VAL A 84 7.24 12.34 -11.86
CA VAL A 84 7.76 12.24 -13.21
C VAL A 84 8.85 13.29 -13.39
N PHE A 85 10.05 12.81 -13.75
CA PHE A 85 11.17 13.66 -14.09
C PHE A 85 11.57 13.44 -15.56
N CYS A 86 11.62 14.52 -16.33
CA CYS A 86 11.92 14.48 -17.74
C CYS A 86 13.07 15.43 -18.11
N TYR A 87 13.94 14.96 -19.00
CA TYR A 87 14.91 15.81 -19.68
C TYR A 87 14.34 16.28 -21.01
N HIS A 88 14.72 17.47 -21.48
CA HIS A 88 14.38 17.91 -22.84
C HIS A 88 14.92 16.90 -23.87
N ILE A 89 14.20 16.68 -24.97
CA ILE A 89 14.53 15.67 -26.00
C ILE A 89 15.98 15.77 -26.50
N PHE A 90 16.55 16.98 -26.51
CA PHE A 90 17.98 17.26 -26.76
C PHE A 90 18.95 16.27 -26.10
N TYR A 91 18.65 15.81 -24.88
CA TYR A 91 19.54 14.91 -24.13
C TYR A 91 19.59 13.49 -24.69
N ASP A 92 18.72 13.10 -25.63
CA ASP A 92 18.87 11.86 -26.41
C ASP A 92 20.20 11.80 -27.18
N LEU A 93 20.81 12.96 -27.46
CA LEU A 93 22.13 13.04 -28.07
C LEU A 93 23.24 12.42 -27.19
N VAL A 94 23.04 12.29 -25.86
CA VAL A 94 23.99 11.62 -24.95
C VAL A 94 24.20 10.16 -25.34
N ASP A 95 23.17 9.49 -25.88
CA ASP A 95 23.22 8.08 -26.27
C ASP A 95 23.99 7.86 -27.58
N ASN A 96 24.42 8.93 -28.26
CA ASN A 96 25.24 8.85 -29.47
C ASN A 96 26.71 9.18 -29.14
N PHE A 97 27.60 8.75 -30.00
CA PHE A 97 29.02 8.76 -29.71
C PHE A 97 29.86 9.24 -30.88
N ILE A 98 30.94 9.93 -30.56
CA ILE A 98 31.99 10.38 -31.48
C ILE A 98 33.25 9.63 -31.08
N GLU A 99 33.66 8.66 -31.91
CA GLU A 99 34.89 7.91 -31.66
C GLU A 99 36.11 8.82 -31.78
N ASP A 100 36.18 9.55 -32.89
CA ASP A 100 37.35 10.29 -33.28
C ASP A 100 36.98 11.29 -34.40
N THR A 101 37.15 12.59 -34.15
CA THR A 101 37.12 13.60 -35.22
C THR A 101 38.05 14.77 -34.90
N ASN A 102 38.69 15.31 -35.92
CA ASN A 102 39.61 16.44 -35.80
C ASN A 102 39.07 17.62 -36.61
N ILE A 103 38.58 18.64 -35.92
CA ILE A 103 38.04 19.86 -36.50
C ILE A 103 39.19 20.86 -36.62
N VAL A 104 39.46 21.32 -37.84
CA VAL A 104 40.56 22.23 -38.13
C VAL A 104 40.08 23.38 -39.01
N GLY A 105 40.21 24.61 -38.52
CA GLY A 105 39.95 25.85 -39.25
C GLY A 105 38.49 26.00 -39.68
N LYS A 106 37.53 25.53 -38.86
CA LYS A 106 36.11 25.56 -39.21
C LYS A 106 35.34 26.60 -38.41
N THR A 107 34.34 27.19 -39.06
CA THR A 107 33.31 28.02 -38.41
C THR A 107 32.44 27.17 -37.49
N GLY A 108 31.65 27.79 -36.61
CA GLY A 108 30.75 27.07 -35.71
C GLY A 108 29.82 26.12 -36.48
N PHE A 109 29.25 26.58 -37.60
CA PHE A 109 28.43 25.73 -38.46
C PHE A 109 29.20 24.55 -39.05
N GLY A 110 30.40 24.81 -39.61
CA GLY A 110 31.22 23.75 -40.21
C GLY A 110 31.71 22.71 -39.20
N ALA A 111 31.91 23.12 -37.93
CA ALA A 111 32.24 22.23 -36.84
C ALA A 111 31.05 21.32 -36.48
N LEU A 112 29.84 21.89 -36.34
CA LEU A 112 28.62 21.13 -36.06
C LEU A 112 28.27 20.15 -37.17
N ASP A 113 28.40 20.57 -38.43
CA ASP A 113 28.16 19.71 -39.61
C ASP A 113 29.12 18.52 -39.64
N GLN A 114 30.41 18.74 -39.36
CA GLN A 114 31.39 17.67 -39.24
C GLN A 114 31.07 16.72 -38.07
N VAL A 115 30.64 17.25 -36.93
CA VAL A 115 30.25 16.43 -35.78
C VAL A 115 29.03 15.59 -36.09
N LYS A 116 28.00 16.15 -36.77
CA LYS A 116 26.82 15.40 -37.22
C LYS A 116 27.20 14.20 -38.09
N GLY A 117 28.17 14.37 -38.98
CA GLY A 117 28.69 13.28 -39.82
C GLY A 117 29.58 12.27 -39.09
N ALA A 118 30.13 12.62 -37.93
CA ALA A 118 31.03 11.76 -37.13
C ALA A 118 30.30 10.93 -36.06
N LEU A 119 28.97 11.05 -35.96
CA LEU A 119 28.14 10.28 -35.04
C LEU A 119 28.10 8.80 -35.45
N GLN A 120 28.08 7.91 -34.46
CA GLN A 120 28.05 6.45 -34.70
C GLN A 120 26.77 5.97 -35.41
N TYR A 121 25.65 6.67 -35.21
CA TYR A 121 24.42 6.40 -35.94
C TYR A 121 23.72 7.70 -36.38
N PRO A 122 22.94 7.67 -37.47
CA PRO A 122 22.20 8.84 -37.94
C PRO A 122 21.30 9.42 -36.85
N THR A 123 21.38 10.74 -36.69
CA THR A 123 20.60 11.47 -35.70
C THR A 123 19.39 12.14 -36.33
N LYS A 124 18.30 12.27 -35.57
CA LYS A 124 17.13 13.08 -35.95
C LYS A 124 17.38 14.58 -35.74
N PHE A 125 18.45 14.92 -35.03
CA PHE A 125 18.75 16.30 -34.67
C PHE A 125 19.42 17.05 -35.82
N ASP A 126 18.96 18.29 -36.01
CA ASP A 126 19.54 19.23 -36.95
C ASP A 126 20.33 20.30 -36.20
N PHE A 127 21.57 20.49 -36.62
CA PHE A 127 22.49 21.43 -35.99
C PHE A 127 22.70 22.66 -36.86
N TYR A 128 22.73 23.83 -36.23
CA TYR A 128 23.01 25.11 -36.88
C TYR A 128 23.82 26.03 -35.98
N SER A 129 24.61 26.94 -36.58
CA SER A 129 25.28 28.03 -35.88
C SER A 129 25.50 29.21 -36.82
N ASP A 130 25.40 30.43 -36.31
CA ASP A 130 25.72 31.68 -36.99
C ASP A 130 27.12 32.22 -36.61
N ILE A 131 27.88 31.47 -35.80
CA ILE A 131 29.19 31.88 -35.30
C ILE A 131 30.23 31.73 -36.42
N GLY A 132 30.71 32.87 -36.92
CA GLY A 132 31.68 32.96 -38.01
C GLY A 132 33.15 32.82 -37.61
N SER A 133 33.47 32.79 -36.30
CA SER A 133 34.85 32.57 -35.85
C SER A 133 35.33 31.17 -36.20
N MET A 134 36.59 31.06 -36.61
CA MET A 134 37.21 29.76 -36.93
C MET A 134 38.01 29.26 -35.74
N ALA A 135 37.85 27.98 -35.40
CA ALA A 135 38.61 27.33 -34.34
C ALA A 135 38.93 25.88 -34.68
N ASN A 136 39.77 25.28 -33.84
CA ASN A 136 40.16 23.87 -33.92
C ASN A 136 39.64 23.13 -32.68
N ALA A 137 39.23 21.88 -32.85
CA ALA A 137 38.87 21.02 -31.73
C ALA A 137 39.17 19.56 -32.05
N ARG A 138 39.77 18.86 -31.09
CA ARG A 138 40.01 17.42 -31.18
C ARG A 138 39.04 16.68 -30.28
N LEU A 139 38.16 15.89 -30.89
CA LEU A 139 37.18 15.08 -30.16
C LEU A 139 37.57 13.61 -30.28
N VAL A 140 37.75 12.94 -29.15
CA VAL A 140 38.08 11.52 -29.07
C VAL A 140 37.24 10.92 -27.97
N ARG A 141 36.43 9.91 -28.30
CA ARG A 141 35.58 9.16 -27.37
C ARG A 141 34.65 10.06 -26.54
N LYS A 142 33.89 10.92 -27.23
CA LYS A 142 33.01 11.92 -26.61
C LYS A 142 31.58 11.73 -27.07
N ASN A 143 30.62 12.08 -26.21
CA ASN A 143 29.25 12.26 -26.68
C ASN A 143 29.05 13.70 -27.22
N PRO A 144 28.08 13.93 -28.12
CA PRO A 144 27.82 15.24 -28.71
C PRO A 144 27.42 16.31 -27.69
N VAL A 145 26.69 15.95 -26.63
CA VAL A 145 26.26 16.91 -25.61
C VAL A 145 27.46 17.44 -24.82
N GLU A 146 28.39 16.57 -24.45
CA GLU A 146 29.66 16.92 -23.82
C GLU A 146 30.50 17.83 -24.73
N PHE A 147 30.56 17.55 -26.03
CA PHE A 147 31.18 18.49 -26.96
C PHE A 147 30.50 19.85 -26.96
N LEU A 148 29.16 19.90 -27.01
CA LEU A 148 28.42 21.16 -27.11
C LEU A 148 28.50 22.01 -25.84
N LEU A 149 28.43 21.38 -24.66
CA LEU A 149 28.12 22.05 -23.40
C LEU A 149 29.19 21.98 -22.31
N ASP A 150 30.25 21.17 -22.47
CA ASP A 150 31.23 21.01 -21.39
C ASP A 150 32.26 22.15 -21.34
N ASN A 151 32.00 23.16 -20.51
CA ASN A 151 32.90 24.30 -20.32
C ASN A 151 34.19 23.93 -19.57
N GLY A 152 34.28 22.73 -19.00
CA GLY A 152 35.49 22.24 -18.32
C GLY A 152 36.56 21.69 -19.28
N GLN A 153 36.23 21.53 -20.57
CA GLN A 153 37.15 20.96 -21.55
C GLN A 153 37.50 21.95 -22.65
N ASP A 154 38.80 22.17 -22.85
CA ASP A 154 39.32 23.11 -23.84
C ASP A 154 38.77 22.88 -25.26
N ASN A 155 38.43 21.64 -25.62
CA ASN A 155 37.95 21.24 -26.94
C ASN A 155 36.41 21.25 -27.09
N SER A 156 35.66 21.79 -26.13
CA SER A 156 34.21 21.94 -26.27
C SER A 156 33.83 23.07 -27.22
N PHE A 157 32.59 23.04 -27.70
CA PHE A 157 32.05 24.03 -28.61
C PHE A 157 32.01 25.41 -27.94
N LEU A 158 31.50 25.48 -26.71
CA LEU A 158 31.44 26.71 -25.93
C LEU A 158 32.84 27.31 -25.68
N ASN A 159 33.85 26.52 -25.36
CA ASN A 159 35.20 27.06 -25.15
C ASN A 159 35.90 27.51 -26.44
N ARG A 160 35.64 26.84 -27.57
CA ARG A 160 36.33 27.11 -28.84
C ARG A 160 35.64 28.18 -29.68
N TRP A 161 34.31 28.17 -29.74
CA TRP A 161 33.51 29.10 -30.56
C TRP A 161 32.63 30.04 -29.71
N GLY A 162 32.28 29.66 -28.48
CA GLY A 162 31.33 30.39 -27.65
C GLY A 162 29.89 30.14 -28.06
N GLY A 163 29.02 31.09 -27.69
CA GLY A 163 27.63 31.14 -28.11
C GLY A 163 26.62 30.74 -27.04
N GLU A 164 25.36 30.82 -27.44
CA GLU A 164 24.17 30.59 -26.61
C GLU A 164 23.33 29.51 -27.29
N LEU A 165 23.06 28.44 -26.54
CA LEU A 165 22.30 27.31 -27.02
C LEU A 165 20.80 27.64 -27.03
N LEU A 166 20.19 27.43 -28.20
CA LEU A 166 18.76 27.39 -28.41
C LEU A 166 18.35 25.96 -28.74
N ARG A 167 17.45 25.41 -27.92
CA ARG A 167 16.85 24.08 -28.09
C ARG A 167 15.42 24.26 -28.55
N ASP A 168 15.08 23.65 -29.68
CA ASP A 168 13.73 23.63 -30.21
C ASP A 168 13.45 22.25 -30.79
N ASN A 169 12.95 21.36 -29.92
CA ASN A 169 12.72 19.96 -30.20
C ASN A 169 13.99 19.31 -30.79
N PHE A 170 13.94 18.88 -32.06
CA PHE A 170 15.07 18.28 -32.75
C PHE A 170 16.01 19.30 -33.41
N ASN A 171 15.73 20.60 -33.33
CA ASN A 171 16.59 21.66 -33.82
C ASN A 171 17.50 22.16 -32.68
N VAL A 172 18.81 22.08 -32.91
CA VAL A 172 19.85 22.51 -31.97
C VAL A 172 20.64 23.63 -32.61
N ARG A 173 20.55 24.84 -32.06
CA ARG A 173 21.22 26.03 -32.63
C ARG A 173 22.19 26.62 -31.62
N MET A 174 23.45 26.75 -32.00
CA MET A 174 24.47 27.50 -31.25
C MET A 174 24.59 28.89 -31.84
N LEU A 175 23.93 29.87 -31.21
CA LEU A 175 23.84 31.23 -31.74
C LEU A 175 24.89 32.14 -31.08
N ALA A 176 25.41 33.14 -31.78
CA ALA A 176 26.27 34.15 -31.19
C ALA A 176 25.52 34.95 -30.09
N ARG A 177 24.21 35.12 -30.28
CA ARG A 177 23.28 35.70 -29.30
C ARG A 177 21.86 35.15 -29.54
N ARG A 178 21.27 34.47 -28.55
CA ARG A 178 19.91 33.91 -28.59
C ARG A 178 18.86 34.99 -28.38
N GLY A 179 19.01 35.80 -27.33
CA GLY A 179 18.00 36.80 -26.98
C GLY A 179 18.26 38.18 -27.58
N ARG A 180 17.26 39.05 -27.44
CA ARG A 180 17.31 40.44 -27.92
C ARG A 180 16.81 41.39 -26.84
N ASP A 181 17.14 42.65 -26.99
CA ASP A 181 16.55 43.69 -26.16
C ASP A 181 15.14 43.99 -26.70
N ARG A 182 14.11 43.69 -25.90
CA ARG A 182 12.70 43.95 -26.20
C ARG A 182 12.19 45.25 -25.56
N GLY A 183 13.04 46.00 -24.86
CA GLY A 183 12.65 47.21 -24.12
C GLY A 183 11.87 46.92 -22.84
N VAL A 184 11.96 45.70 -22.30
CA VAL A 184 11.27 45.32 -21.07
C VAL A 184 11.98 45.95 -19.87
N VAL A 185 11.22 46.71 -19.08
CA VAL A 185 11.69 47.36 -17.86
C VAL A 185 10.92 46.81 -16.67
N ILE A 186 11.64 46.19 -15.73
CA ILE A 186 11.12 45.67 -14.46
C ILE A 186 11.34 46.73 -13.39
N GLN A 187 10.27 47.25 -12.80
CA GLN A 187 10.33 48.34 -11.81
C GLN A 187 9.84 47.93 -10.43
N HIS A 188 10.52 48.42 -9.38
CA HIS A 188 10.07 48.31 -7.99
C HIS A 188 8.68 48.95 -7.79
N LYS A 189 7.81 48.28 -7.01
CA LYS A 189 6.38 48.63 -6.79
C LYS A 189 5.46 48.49 -8.00
N LYS A 190 5.95 47.90 -9.10
CA LYS A 190 5.14 47.55 -10.27
C LYS A 190 5.18 46.05 -10.52
N ASP A 191 6.24 45.57 -11.17
CA ASP A 191 6.38 44.18 -11.62
C ASP A 191 7.25 43.36 -10.65
N LEU A 192 8.09 44.02 -9.85
CA LEU A 192 9.08 43.39 -8.96
C LEU A 192 8.44 42.89 -7.65
N LEU A 193 8.28 41.57 -7.48
CA LEU A 193 7.79 40.94 -6.24
C LEU A 193 8.87 40.86 -5.15
N GLY A 194 10.12 40.72 -5.56
CA GLY A 194 11.27 40.69 -4.68
C GLY A 194 12.55 40.51 -5.48
N TYR A 195 13.66 41.04 -4.97
CA TYR A 195 14.97 40.86 -5.60
C TYR A 195 16.00 40.48 -4.53
N GLU A 196 16.86 39.51 -4.86
CA GLU A 196 18.09 39.24 -4.14
C GLU A 196 19.24 39.67 -5.06
N ALA A 197 20.00 40.68 -4.65
CA ALA A 197 21.18 41.15 -5.36
C ALA A 197 22.43 40.56 -4.71
N ASP A 198 23.08 39.63 -5.39
CA ASP A 198 24.45 39.23 -5.05
C ASP A 198 25.41 40.08 -5.87
N VAL A 199 26.01 41.09 -5.22
CA VAL A 199 26.89 42.06 -5.86
C VAL A 199 28.33 41.75 -5.45
N ASP A 200 29.09 41.22 -6.39
CA ASP A 200 30.50 40.90 -6.21
C ASP A 200 31.36 42.16 -6.35
N TRP A 201 31.74 42.71 -5.19
CA TRP A 201 32.68 43.83 -5.06
C TRP A 201 34.15 43.39 -5.05
N GLN A 202 34.44 42.09 -5.12
CA GLN A 202 35.80 41.54 -5.04
C GLN A 202 36.42 41.29 -6.43
N SER A 203 35.62 40.91 -7.44
CA SER A 203 36.11 40.62 -8.79
C SER A 203 36.39 41.84 -9.66
N VAL A 204 35.93 43.04 -9.27
CA VAL A 204 36.16 44.28 -10.01
C VAL A 204 37.64 44.52 -10.29
N ILE A 205 37.98 44.88 -11.52
CA ILE A 205 39.32 45.24 -11.98
C ILE A 205 39.29 46.68 -12.49
N THR A 206 39.93 47.60 -11.77
CA THR A 206 40.04 49.01 -12.19
C THR A 206 41.41 49.34 -12.81
N LYS A 207 42.36 48.40 -12.75
CA LYS A 207 43.67 48.45 -13.41
C LYS A 207 44.09 47.08 -13.93
N ILE A 208 44.39 46.99 -15.22
CA ILE A 208 44.86 45.77 -15.88
C ILE A 208 46.35 45.90 -16.19
N MET A 209 47.14 44.89 -15.85
CA MET A 209 48.49 44.67 -16.39
C MET A 209 48.40 43.64 -17.52
N PRO A 210 48.30 44.08 -18.79
CA PRO A 210 48.20 43.15 -19.91
C PRO A 210 49.59 42.60 -20.24
N GLN A 211 49.68 41.27 -20.39
CA GLN A 211 50.91 40.58 -20.78
C GLN A 211 50.68 39.78 -22.06
N GLY A 212 51.42 40.13 -23.13
CA GLY A 212 51.43 39.35 -24.37
C GLY A 212 52.34 38.12 -24.29
N ALA A 213 52.46 37.39 -25.40
CA ALA A 213 53.40 36.27 -25.49
C ALA A 213 54.85 36.71 -25.23
N ASN A 214 55.69 35.79 -24.74
CA ASN A 214 57.11 36.02 -24.42
C ASN A 214 57.35 37.18 -23.43
N GLU A 215 56.50 37.32 -22.42
CA GLU A 215 56.58 38.36 -21.38
C GLU A 215 56.50 39.80 -21.94
N LEU A 216 55.80 39.99 -23.06
CA LEU A 216 55.59 41.31 -23.66
C LEU A 216 54.71 42.17 -22.75
N LEU A 217 55.31 43.20 -22.15
CA LEU A 217 54.63 44.16 -21.27
C LEU A 217 54.57 45.55 -21.90
N LEU A 218 53.52 46.31 -21.57
CA LEU A 218 53.43 47.72 -21.93
C LEU A 218 54.51 48.55 -21.21
N PRO A 219 55.10 49.59 -21.85
CA PRO A 219 56.02 50.52 -21.19
C PRO A 219 55.45 51.17 -19.93
N GLU A 220 54.17 51.54 -19.97
CA GLU A 220 53.41 52.09 -18.83
C GLU A 220 52.94 51.04 -17.82
N LYS A 221 53.15 49.75 -18.12
CA LYS A 221 52.78 48.54 -17.35
C LYS A 221 51.29 48.30 -17.12
N TYR A 222 50.49 49.34 -16.93
CA TYR A 222 49.08 49.24 -16.56
C TYR A 222 48.19 50.09 -17.45
N VAL A 223 47.02 49.55 -17.81
CA VAL A 223 45.90 50.29 -18.38
C VAL A 223 44.86 50.49 -17.28
N THR A 224 44.40 51.73 -17.10
CA THR A 224 43.53 52.14 -15.98
C THR A 224 42.14 52.51 -16.48
N SER A 225 41.10 52.06 -15.79
CA SER A 225 39.71 52.45 -16.09
C SER A 225 39.43 53.90 -15.64
N PRO A 226 38.57 54.65 -16.35
CA PRO A 226 38.04 55.94 -15.90
C PRO A 226 37.27 55.88 -14.57
N LEU A 227 36.78 54.69 -14.16
CA LEU A 227 36.01 54.49 -12.93
C LEU A 227 36.90 54.20 -11.70
N VAL A 228 38.23 54.22 -11.85
CA VAL A 228 39.17 53.88 -10.77
C VAL A 228 38.93 54.69 -9.48
N ASP A 229 38.58 55.96 -9.60
CA ASP A 229 38.37 56.87 -8.46
C ASP A 229 37.04 56.66 -7.73
N LYS A 230 36.13 55.84 -8.29
CA LYS A 230 34.88 55.46 -7.60
C LYS A 230 35.10 54.38 -6.53
N TYR A 231 36.29 53.79 -6.46
CA TYR A 231 36.62 52.71 -5.52
C TYR A 231 37.64 53.19 -4.49
N VAL A 232 37.50 52.72 -3.24
CA VAL A 232 38.40 53.09 -2.12
C VAL A 232 39.87 52.81 -2.43
N ASN A 233 40.15 51.71 -3.13
CA ASN A 233 41.49 51.34 -3.58
C ASN A 233 41.43 50.84 -5.03
N PRO A 234 42.41 51.18 -5.89
CA PRO A 234 42.54 50.58 -7.22
C PRO A 234 42.66 49.05 -7.15
N LYS A 235 41.84 48.34 -7.91
CA LYS A 235 41.82 46.87 -7.97
C LYS A 235 42.64 46.42 -9.18
N ILE A 236 43.85 45.94 -8.92
CA ILE A 236 44.85 45.63 -9.95
C ILE A 236 44.89 44.13 -10.23
N ARG A 237 44.79 43.72 -11.49
CA ARG A 237 44.95 42.32 -11.94
C ARG A 237 45.86 42.21 -13.16
N LYS A 238 46.61 41.12 -13.23
CA LYS A 238 47.38 40.73 -14.42
C LYS A 238 46.46 39.90 -15.33
N ILE A 239 46.45 40.21 -16.64
CA ILE A 239 45.69 39.48 -17.66
C ILE A 239 46.63 39.10 -18.80
N ASP A 240 46.64 37.83 -19.19
CA ASP A 240 47.48 37.31 -20.26
C ASP A 240 46.71 37.32 -21.60
N PHE A 241 47.34 37.83 -22.65
CA PHE A 241 46.87 37.89 -24.05
C PHE A 241 47.85 37.12 -24.96
N PRO A 242 47.89 35.78 -24.87
CA PRO A 242 48.88 34.95 -25.56
C PRO A 242 48.83 35.08 -27.10
N GLU A 243 47.71 35.56 -27.65
CA GLU A 243 47.51 35.84 -29.07
C GLU A 243 48.25 37.10 -29.57
N VAL A 244 48.75 37.95 -28.67
CA VAL A 244 49.54 39.13 -29.07
C VAL A 244 51.02 38.81 -28.99
N LYS A 245 51.63 38.61 -30.18
CA LYS A 245 53.06 38.37 -30.36
C LYS A 245 53.73 39.61 -30.97
N ALA A 246 54.91 39.96 -30.45
CA ALA A 246 55.78 40.99 -31.05
C ALA A 246 56.96 40.32 -31.77
N LYS A 247 57.44 40.92 -32.87
CA LYS A 247 58.66 40.51 -33.58
C LYS A 247 59.93 40.83 -32.76
N ILE A 248 60.13 40.12 -31.64
CA ILE A 248 61.28 40.21 -30.75
C ILE A 248 61.76 38.79 -30.42
N GLY A 249 63.07 38.57 -30.40
CA GLY A 249 63.67 37.28 -30.01
C GLY A 249 63.24 36.13 -30.93
N ASP A 250 62.83 35.01 -30.34
CA ASP A 250 62.45 33.78 -31.04
C ASP A 250 61.20 33.93 -31.93
N ALA A 251 60.41 35.00 -31.76
CA ALA A 251 59.22 35.31 -32.55
C ALA A 251 59.51 36.27 -33.74
N ALA A 252 60.77 36.60 -34.02
CA ALA A 252 61.14 37.52 -35.10
C ALA A 252 60.75 37.01 -36.51
N ASN A 253 60.65 35.69 -36.69
CA ASN A 253 60.32 35.02 -37.95
C ASN A 253 58.89 34.44 -37.98
N ASP A 254 58.05 34.77 -36.99
CA ASP A 254 56.66 34.32 -36.94
C ASP A 254 55.78 35.24 -37.82
N ASP A 255 55.04 34.65 -38.76
CA ASP A 255 54.15 35.38 -39.68
C ASP A 255 52.97 36.06 -38.96
N ASP A 256 52.56 35.51 -37.80
CA ASP A 256 51.47 36.06 -36.97
C ASP A 256 51.96 37.13 -35.96
N ALA A 257 53.27 37.37 -35.89
CA ALA A 257 53.85 38.37 -34.99
C ALA A 257 53.77 39.79 -35.58
N LEU A 258 53.26 40.73 -34.79
CA LEU A 258 53.14 42.12 -35.19
C LEU A 258 54.45 42.89 -34.92
N PRO A 259 54.75 43.97 -35.67
CA PRO A 259 55.77 44.92 -35.28
C PRO A 259 55.56 45.38 -33.84
N LEU A 260 56.64 45.56 -33.08
CA LEU A 260 56.57 45.91 -31.66
C LEU A 260 55.58 47.05 -31.33
N PRO A 261 55.55 48.18 -32.09
CA PRO A 261 54.58 49.24 -31.83
C PRO A 261 53.12 48.80 -31.99
N ASP A 262 52.83 47.97 -32.99
CA ASP A 262 51.49 47.49 -33.30
C ASP A 262 51.02 46.42 -32.30
N ALA A 263 51.93 45.55 -31.85
CA ALA A 263 51.67 44.58 -30.79
C ALA A 263 51.32 45.28 -29.46
N LEU A 264 52.06 46.32 -29.08
CA LEU A 264 51.77 47.12 -27.88
C LEU A 264 50.44 47.88 -28.00
N ASN A 265 50.13 48.43 -29.17
CA ASN A 265 48.84 49.08 -29.40
C ASN A 265 47.67 48.08 -29.35
N LYS A 266 47.85 46.86 -29.87
CA LYS A 266 46.85 45.79 -29.78
C LYS A 266 46.62 45.34 -28.33
N LEU A 267 47.69 45.16 -27.54
CA LEU A 267 47.61 44.89 -26.09
C LEU A 267 46.84 45.98 -25.34
N ARG A 268 47.11 47.25 -25.65
CA ARG A 268 46.39 48.39 -25.06
C ARG A 268 44.92 48.39 -25.47
N ALA A 269 44.61 48.15 -26.74
CA ALA A 269 43.25 48.10 -27.25
C ALA A 269 42.43 46.96 -26.62
N LEU A 270 43.02 45.77 -26.44
CA LEU A 270 42.37 44.63 -25.79
C LEU A 270 42.08 44.91 -24.31
N ALA A 271 43.04 45.50 -23.58
CA ALA A 271 42.83 45.91 -22.20
C ALA A 271 41.73 46.97 -22.06
N VAL A 272 41.68 47.96 -22.97
CA VAL A 272 40.59 48.95 -23.02
C VAL A 272 39.25 48.32 -23.38
N ALA A 273 39.23 47.34 -24.29
CA ALA A 273 38.02 46.60 -24.65
C ALA A 273 37.45 45.81 -23.47
N MET A 274 38.28 45.34 -22.52
CA MET A 274 37.77 44.70 -21.29
C MET A 274 36.98 45.69 -20.42
N PHE A 275 37.38 46.97 -20.36
CA PHE A 275 36.60 48.00 -19.64
C PHE A 275 35.34 48.41 -20.43
N ASN A 276 35.48 48.65 -21.73
CA ASN A 276 34.39 49.20 -22.55
C ASN A 276 33.32 48.17 -22.92
N ASN A 277 33.70 46.91 -23.18
CA ASN A 277 32.80 45.89 -23.69
C ASN A 277 32.42 44.85 -22.64
N GLN A 278 33.35 44.52 -21.72
CA GLN A 278 33.11 43.52 -20.68
C GLN A 278 32.81 44.14 -19.31
N HIS A 279 32.91 45.47 -19.18
CA HIS A 279 32.61 46.23 -17.95
C HIS A 279 33.25 45.65 -16.69
N VAL A 280 34.48 45.13 -16.81
CA VAL A 280 35.22 44.50 -15.68
C VAL A 280 35.55 45.50 -14.56
N ASP A 281 35.38 46.79 -14.82
CA ASP A 281 35.56 47.90 -13.91
C ASP A 281 34.29 48.28 -13.13
N GLN A 282 33.24 47.46 -13.21
CA GLN A 282 31.99 47.57 -12.46
C GLN A 282 31.73 46.26 -11.67
N PRO A 283 31.05 46.31 -10.50
CA PRO A 283 30.74 45.11 -9.74
C PRO A 283 29.79 44.20 -10.54
N LEU A 284 30.11 42.90 -10.52
CA LEU A 284 29.26 41.88 -11.09
C LEU A 284 28.07 41.69 -10.16
N ALA A 285 26.89 42.07 -10.61
CA ALA A 285 25.66 41.90 -9.86
C ALA A 285 24.82 40.79 -10.49
N THR A 286 24.54 39.74 -9.72
CA THR A 286 23.55 38.73 -10.03
C THR A 286 22.25 39.13 -9.34
N TYR A 287 21.20 39.35 -10.13
CA TYR A 287 19.91 39.73 -9.60
C TYR A 287 18.94 38.55 -9.75
N LYS A 288 18.69 37.87 -8.64
CA LYS A 288 17.59 36.92 -8.62
C LYS A 288 16.30 37.69 -8.41
N ILE A 289 15.52 37.84 -9.48
CA ILE A 289 14.35 38.72 -9.52
C ILE A 289 13.10 37.88 -9.66
N LYS A 290 12.31 37.84 -8.60
CA LYS A 290 10.96 37.30 -8.68
C LYS A 290 10.05 38.42 -9.19
N PHE A 291 9.46 38.22 -10.36
CA PHE A 291 8.47 39.14 -10.91
C PHE A 291 7.27 38.34 -11.39
N GLN A 292 6.07 38.87 -11.17
CA GLN A 292 4.85 38.31 -11.77
C GLN A 292 4.64 39.02 -13.10
N GLU A 293 4.47 38.26 -14.18
CA GLU A 293 4.18 38.85 -15.48
C GLU A 293 2.78 39.51 -15.46
N LEU A 294 2.72 40.84 -15.54
CA LEU A 294 1.44 41.59 -15.51
C LEU A 294 0.65 41.48 -16.83
N SER A 295 1.22 40.87 -17.87
CA SER A 295 0.61 40.73 -19.20
C SER A 295 -0.74 40.00 -19.19
N GLN A 296 -1.01 39.21 -18.15
CA GLN A 296 -2.26 38.46 -17.98
C GLN A 296 -3.33 39.18 -17.14
N THR A 297 -3.04 40.36 -16.59
CA THR A 297 -4.04 41.17 -15.86
C THR A 297 -5.01 41.86 -16.83
N GLU A 298 -6.29 42.03 -16.44
CA GLU A 298 -7.29 42.65 -17.32
C GLU A 298 -6.91 44.07 -17.78
N GLU A 299 -6.15 44.78 -16.96
CA GLU A 299 -5.71 46.16 -17.19
C GLU A 299 -4.59 46.28 -18.24
N TYR A 300 -3.91 45.18 -18.59
CA TYR A 300 -2.72 45.16 -19.46
C TYR A 300 -2.82 44.24 -20.70
N LYS A 301 -4.02 43.71 -21.01
CA LYS A 301 -4.27 42.83 -22.18
C LYS A 301 -3.78 43.42 -23.52
N ASP A 302 -3.81 44.75 -23.68
CA ASP A 302 -3.40 45.46 -24.89
C ASP A 302 -1.88 45.71 -25.02
N LEU A 303 -1.10 45.41 -23.96
CA LEU A 303 0.37 45.61 -23.90
C LEU A 303 1.14 44.30 -23.69
N ALA A 304 0.46 43.15 -23.69
CA ALA A 304 1.02 41.83 -23.39
C ALA A 304 2.23 41.43 -24.27
N VAL A 305 2.25 41.87 -25.54
CA VAL A 305 3.36 41.59 -26.47
C VAL A 305 4.65 42.36 -26.11
N LEU A 306 4.54 43.45 -25.35
CA LEU A 306 5.66 44.35 -25.01
C LEU A 306 6.34 44.00 -23.67
N GLN A 307 5.84 43.02 -22.92
CA GLN A 307 6.40 42.62 -21.63
C GLN A 307 6.89 41.16 -21.55
N ARG A 308 6.65 40.33 -22.57
CA ARG A 308 7.07 38.92 -22.56
C ARG A 308 8.59 38.80 -22.68
N VAL A 309 9.20 38.22 -21.66
CA VAL A 309 10.65 38.04 -21.54
C VAL A 309 11.01 36.63 -21.98
N TYR A 310 11.98 36.47 -22.88
CA TYR A 310 12.46 35.17 -23.33
C TYR A 310 13.86 34.88 -22.84
N MET A 311 14.25 33.62 -22.93
CA MET A 311 15.57 33.19 -22.53
C MET A 311 16.68 33.90 -23.33
N GLY A 312 17.70 34.41 -22.62
CA GLY A 312 18.78 35.20 -23.22
C GLY A 312 18.44 36.66 -23.52
N ASP A 313 17.20 37.11 -23.27
CA ASP A 313 16.82 38.50 -23.48
C ASP A 313 17.52 39.44 -22.51
N THR A 314 17.67 40.68 -22.94
CA THR A 314 18.22 41.75 -22.12
C THR A 314 17.07 42.57 -21.56
N VAL A 315 17.04 42.75 -20.24
CA VAL A 315 15.99 43.47 -19.51
C VAL A 315 16.62 44.53 -18.61
N THR A 316 15.89 45.63 -18.42
CA THR A 316 16.33 46.73 -17.54
C THR A 316 15.62 46.61 -16.20
N VAL A 317 16.36 46.65 -15.10
CA VAL A 317 15.83 46.55 -13.74
C VAL A 317 16.03 47.89 -13.04
N GLN A 318 14.93 48.48 -12.55
CA GLN A 318 14.96 49.78 -11.88
C GLN A 318 14.38 49.70 -10.46
N HIS A 319 15.21 50.03 -9.47
CA HIS A 319 14.83 50.22 -8.08
C HIS A 319 15.10 51.67 -7.67
N LEU A 320 14.14 52.56 -7.94
CA LEU A 320 14.29 54.01 -7.77
C LEU A 320 14.63 54.44 -6.33
N GLU A 321 14.16 53.70 -5.31
CA GLU A 321 14.40 54.02 -3.89
C GLU A 321 15.81 53.64 -3.41
N GLU A 322 16.48 52.73 -4.11
CA GLU A 322 17.83 52.26 -3.78
C GLU A 322 18.87 52.71 -4.81
N GLY A 323 18.45 53.45 -5.84
CA GLY A 323 19.30 53.95 -6.90
C GLY A 323 19.86 52.86 -7.83
N ILE A 324 19.20 51.70 -7.92
CA ILE A 324 19.62 50.60 -8.81
C ILE A 324 18.98 50.81 -10.18
N ASP A 325 19.79 50.92 -11.23
CA ASP A 325 19.39 50.94 -12.64
C ASP A 325 20.38 50.07 -13.42
N VAL A 326 20.01 48.81 -13.66
CA VAL A 326 20.93 47.81 -14.21
C VAL A 326 20.31 47.06 -15.39
N ILE A 327 21.12 46.87 -16.42
CA ILE A 327 20.80 46.05 -17.59
C ILE A 327 21.34 44.64 -17.32
N ALA A 328 20.47 43.63 -17.34
CA ALA A 328 20.82 42.24 -17.07
C ALA A 328 20.22 41.29 -18.11
N LYS A 329 20.83 40.11 -18.28
CA LYS A 329 20.35 39.08 -19.22
C LYS A 329 19.58 37.99 -18.49
N VAL A 330 18.55 37.42 -19.12
CA VAL A 330 17.84 36.25 -18.61
C VAL A 330 18.70 35.00 -18.74
N VAL A 331 19.07 34.42 -17.60
CA VAL A 331 20.00 33.27 -17.52
C VAL A 331 19.33 31.97 -17.09
N SER A 332 18.16 32.05 -16.45
CA SER A 332 17.30 30.89 -16.21
C SER A 332 15.86 31.32 -15.93
N TYR A 333 14.92 30.40 -16.11
CA TYR A 333 13.55 30.56 -15.67
C TYR A 333 12.96 29.24 -15.16
N LYS A 334 11.93 29.35 -14.32
CA LYS A 334 10.97 28.31 -13.97
C LYS A 334 9.59 28.73 -14.47
N TYR A 335 8.88 27.78 -15.06
CA TYR A 335 7.62 28.02 -15.76
C TYR A 335 6.59 26.97 -15.37
N ASP A 336 5.37 27.41 -15.09
CA ASP A 336 4.23 26.52 -14.90
C ASP A 336 3.51 26.32 -16.24
N PRO A 337 3.64 25.15 -16.89
CA PRO A 337 3.00 24.87 -18.17
C PRO A 337 1.49 24.70 -18.10
N LEU A 338 0.89 24.55 -16.92
CA LEU A 338 -0.56 24.44 -16.75
C LEU A 338 -1.23 25.81 -16.74
N ASN A 339 -0.58 26.78 -16.10
CA ASN A 339 -1.10 28.16 -15.94
C ASN A 339 -0.52 29.14 -16.97
N ASP A 340 0.41 28.70 -17.82
CA ASP A 340 1.08 29.52 -18.84
C ASP A 340 1.81 30.74 -18.23
N GLU A 341 2.44 30.55 -17.08
CA GLU A 341 3.07 31.64 -16.30
C GLU A 341 4.49 31.31 -15.82
N TYR A 342 5.32 32.34 -15.69
CA TYR A 342 6.63 32.23 -15.06
C TYR A 342 6.48 32.22 -13.54
N THR A 343 7.07 31.22 -12.88
CA THR A 343 7.11 31.12 -11.42
C THR A 343 8.39 31.74 -10.83
N ASP A 344 9.50 31.70 -11.58
CA ASP A 344 10.77 32.30 -11.20
C ASP A 344 11.55 32.69 -12.46
N ILE A 345 12.19 33.85 -12.48
CA ILE A 345 13.13 34.25 -13.53
C ILE A 345 14.41 34.73 -12.85
N THR A 346 15.55 34.28 -13.35
CA THR A 346 16.85 34.75 -12.84
C THR A 346 17.54 35.59 -13.91
N LEU A 347 17.96 36.78 -13.50
CA LEU A 347 18.65 37.74 -14.34
C LEU A 347 20.12 37.82 -13.89
N GLY A 348 21.04 37.56 -14.80
CA GLY A 348 22.47 37.53 -14.50
C GLY A 348 23.28 38.35 -15.49
N ASN A 349 24.30 39.04 -14.99
CA ASN A 349 25.45 39.42 -15.80
C ASN A 349 26.42 38.22 -15.83
N TYR A 350 26.27 37.41 -16.86
CA TYR A 350 26.83 36.07 -16.97
C TYR A 350 28.35 36.06 -17.23
N LYS A 351 29.08 35.23 -16.48
CA LYS A 351 30.32 34.59 -16.93
C LYS A 351 30.30 33.11 -16.50
N GLU A 352 30.60 32.23 -17.43
CA GLU A 352 30.30 30.79 -17.41
C GLU A 352 30.89 29.98 -16.25
N SER A 353 30.10 29.02 -15.74
CA SER A 353 30.62 27.69 -15.42
C SER A 353 29.55 26.61 -15.49
N PHE A 354 29.72 25.64 -16.40
CA PHE A 354 28.95 24.40 -16.49
C PHE A 354 29.47 23.31 -15.52
N THR A 355 30.48 23.58 -14.69
CA THR A 355 31.08 22.56 -13.80
C THR A 355 30.12 21.99 -12.74
N ASP A 356 28.92 22.58 -12.59
CA ASP A 356 27.88 22.08 -11.70
C ASP A 356 26.90 21.12 -12.38
N VAL A 357 26.88 20.99 -13.71
CA VAL A 357 25.86 20.16 -14.41
C VAL A 357 26.30 18.71 -14.57
N ALA A 358 27.57 18.42 -14.88
CA ALA A 358 28.07 17.04 -14.86
C ALA A 358 28.01 16.43 -13.45
N ASN A 359 28.30 17.26 -12.43
CA ASN A 359 28.09 16.89 -11.03
C ASN A 359 26.61 16.84 -10.64
N LYS A 360 25.69 17.53 -11.32
CA LYS A 360 24.24 17.44 -11.06
C LYS A 360 23.57 16.27 -11.79
N VAL A 361 24.06 15.84 -12.95
CA VAL A 361 23.45 14.72 -13.68
C VAL A 361 23.76 13.38 -12.99
N ASP A 362 24.97 13.20 -12.45
CA ASP A 362 25.27 12.07 -11.56
C ASP A 362 24.57 12.23 -10.18
N ARG A 363 24.47 13.46 -9.64
CA ARG A 363 23.76 13.71 -8.37
C ARG A 363 22.24 13.64 -8.45
N ILE A 364 21.63 13.66 -9.65
CA ILE A 364 20.17 13.52 -9.82
C ILE A 364 19.77 12.05 -9.96
N GLN A 365 20.66 11.18 -10.42
CA GLN A 365 20.51 9.72 -10.27
C GLN A 365 20.68 9.31 -8.78
N ASP A 366 21.56 9.99 -8.05
CA ASP A 366 21.75 9.81 -6.60
C ASP A 366 20.69 10.50 -5.72
N ASN A 367 19.71 11.22 -6.28
CA ASN A 367 18.70 11.94 -5.49
C ASN A 367 17.62 11.06 -4.85
N LEU A 368 17.74 9.73 -4.95
CA LEU A 368 16.93 8.78 -4.17
C LEU A 368 17.70 8.16 -2.99
N ASP A 369 19.04 8.10 -3.04
CA ASP A 369 19.89 7.63 -1.93
C ASP A 369 20.64 8.77 -1.20
N GLY A 370 20.67 9.99 -1.76
CA GLY A 370 21.45 11.14 -1.30
C GLY A 370 20.72 12.16 -0.42
N LEU A 371 19.50 11.85 0.05
CA LEU A 371 18.81 12.73 1.00
C LEU A 371 19.64 12.91 2.28
N GLU A 372 20.33 11.88 2.77
CA GLU A 372 21.20 11.99 3.95
C GLU A 372 22.46 12.86 3.70
N THR A 373 23.04 12.83 2.50
CA THR A 373 24.27 13.59 2.19
C THR A 373 24.00 15.07 1.89
N SER A 374 22.85 15.39 1.27
CA SER A 374 22.42 16.77 0.98
C SER A 374 22.09 17.56 2.25
N PHE A 375 21.39 16.95 3.22
CA PHE A 375 21.15 17.61 4.51
C PHE A 375 22.45 17.86 5.28
N LEU A 376 23.36 16.89 5.29
CA LEU A 376 24.65 17.04 5.94
C LEU A 376 25.50 18.12 5.26
N GLN A 377 25.54 18.15 3.93
CA GLN A 377 26.32 19.15 3.20
C GLN A 377 25.73 20.55 3.40
N LYS A 378 24.41 20.72 3.29
CA LYS A 378 23.74 21.99 3.62
C LYS A 378 23.97 22.42 5.06
N ALA A 379 24.00 21.48 6.01
CA ALA A 379 24.32 21.80 7.40
C ALA A 379 25.78 22.22 7.58
N LYS A 380 26.73 21.59 6.86
CA LYS A 380 28.15 21.99 6.83
C LYS A 380 28.34 23.37 6.20
N ASP A 381 27.67 23.63 5.07
CA ASP A 381 27.73 24.91 4.37
C ASP A 381 27.13 26.01 5.26
N ARG A 382 25.94 25.78 5.83
CA ARG A 382 25.33 26.70 6.81
C ARG A 382 26.20 26.93 8.03
N ALA A 383 26.85 25.90 8.58
CA ALA A 383 27.77 26.07 9.71
C ALA A 383 28.98 26.92 9.29
N THR A 384 29.51 26.69 8.09
CA THR A 384 30.64 27.44 7.52
C THR A 384 30.27 28.91 7.29
N ASP A 385 29.11 29.18 6.70
CA ASP A 385 28.60 30.53 6.47
C ASP A 385 28.30 31.26 7.78
N LEU A 386 27.71 30.57 8.76
CA LEU A 386 27.44 31.15 10.08
C LEU A 386 28.74 31.52 10.81
N ILE A 387 29.77 30.67 10.71
CA ILE A 387 31.09 30.95 11.28
C ILE A 387 31.77 32.12 10.54
N ASN A 388 31.73 32.12 9.21
CA ASN A 388 32.35 33.15 8.37
C ASN A 388 31.58 34.48 8.35
N SER A 389 30.31 34.51 8.72
CA SER A 389 29.54 35.76 8.92
C SER A 389 29.73 36.35 10.33
N GLY A 390 30.34 35.60 11.25
CA GLY A 390 30.57 36.00 12.64
C GLY A 390 31.76 36.95 12.89
N PHE A 391 32.37 37.51 11.85
CA PHE A 391 33.49 38.46 12.02
C PHE A 391 33.00 39.75 12.70
N GLY A 392 33.48 40.02 13.92
CA GLY A 392 33.12 41.20 14.71
C GLY A 392 32.88 41.00 16.21
N GLY A 393 33.02 39.77 16.74
CA GLY A 393 32.84 39.49 18.17
C GLY A 393 33.97 40.01 19.08
N HIS A 394 33.67 40.18 20.36
CA HIS A 394 34.61 40.63 21.39
C HIS A 394 35.15 39.45 22.19
N VAL A 395 36.47 39.29 22.23
CA VAL A 395 37.13 38.20 22.97
C VAL A 395 37.71 38.72 24.29
N ARG A 396 37.40 38.03 25.40
CA ARG A 396 38.04 38.23 26.71
C ARG A 396 38.65 36.94 27.21
N ILE A 397 39.87 37.03 27.72
CA ILE A 397 40.63 35.89 28.23
C ILE A 397 40.90 36.13 29.71
N TYR A 398 40.47 35.17 30.53
CA TYR A 398 40.75 35.09 31.96
C TYR A 398 41.58 33.83 32.24
N PRO A 399 42.30 33.76 33.37
CA PRO A 399 43.00 32.53 33.78
C PRO A 399 42.08 31.30 33.84
N GLU A 400 40.80 31.48 34.18
CA GLU A 400 39.83 30.40 34.40
C GLU A 400 38.87 30.15 33.23
N ARG A 401 38.76 31.06 32.25
CA ARG A 401 37.80 30.95 31.14
C ARG A 401 38.12 31.87 29.95
N ILE A 402 37.58 31.51 28.79
CA ILE A 402 37.55 32.34 27.59
C ILE A 402 36.10 32.70 27.27
N LEU A 403 35.85 33.97 26.92
CA LEU A 403 34.55 34.47 26.49
C LEU A 403 34.64 35.08 25.08
N ILE A 404 33.72 34.71 24.19
CA ILE A 404 33.49 35.36 22.90
C ILE A 404 32.06 35.89 22.89
N MET A 405 31.90 37.20 22.72
CA MET A 405 30.64 37.90 23.00
C MET A 405 30.22 38.82 21.85
N ASP A 406 28.92 39.11 21.77
CA ASP A 406 28.33 40.07 20.84
C ASP A 406 28.52 41.55 21.22
N THR A 407 28.93 41.83 22.46
CA THR A 407 29.24 43.20 22.93
C THR A 407 30.53 43.23 23.75
N GLU A 408 31.17 44.40 23.83
CA GLU A 408 32.42 44.57 24.56
C GLU A 408 32.28 44.36 26.07
N LYS A 409 31.10 44.68 26.62
CA LYS A 409 30.80 44.59 28.06
C LYS A 409 30.06 43.30 28.39
N GLU A 410 30.59 42.58 29.37
CA GLU A 410 30.02 41.32 29.86
C GLU A 410 28.56 41.45 30.34
N SER A 411 28.22 42.58 30.99
CA SER A 411 26.87 42.82 31.51
C SER A 411 25.81 43.04 30.44
N THR A 412 26.21 43.34 29.20
CA THR A 412 25.30 43.59 28.08
C THR A 412 25.32 42.47 27.04
N ALA A 413 26.23 41.50 27.18
CA ALA A 413 26.37 40.40 26.24
C ALA A 413 25.19 39.42 26.35
N ARG A 414 24.59 39.09 25.21
CA ARG A 414 23.49 38.11 25.13
C ARG A 414 23.93 36.83 24.42
N LYS A 415 24.67 36.97 23.32
CA LYS A 415 25.26 35.82 22.59
C LYS A 415 26.68 35.59 23.08
N VAL A 416 26.90 34.49 23.78
CA VAL A 416 28.18 34.20 24.45
C VAL A 416 28.61 32.78 24.17
N TRP A 417 29.84 32.61 23.66
CA TRP A 417 30.58 31.38 23.79
C TRP A 417 31.48 31.45 25.02
N GLN A 418 31.36 30.49 25.94
CA GLN A 418 32.20 30.37 27.14
C GLN A 418 32.93 29.03 27.16
N TRP A 419 34.25 29.07 27.36
CA TRP A 419 35.11 27.88 27.39
C TRP A 419 35.90 27.86 28.71
N ASN A 420 35.93 26.74 29.41
CA ASN A 420 36.73 26.51 30.62
C ASN A 420 37.10 25.02 30.77
N ILE A 421 37.76 24.64 31.87
CA ILE A 421 38.20 23.26 32.12
C ILE A 421 37.04 22.23 32.17
N ASN A 422 35.82 22.68 32.48
CA ASN A 422 34.65 21.81 32.59
C ASN A 422 33.91 21.64 31.26
N GLY A 423 34.20 22.46 30.24
CA GLY A 423 33.56 22.36 28.93
C GLY A 423 33.52 23.66 28.13
N LEU A 424 32.85 23.59 26.99
CA LEU A 424 32.55 24.74 26.12
C LEU A 424 31.06 24.79 25.84
N GLY A 425 30.50 26.00 25.78
CA GLY A 425 29.07 26.16 25.49
C GLY A 425 28.71 27.51 24.89
N TYR A 426 27.58 27.53 24.20
CA TYR A 426 26.94 28.72 23.65
C TYR A 426 25.65 29.03 24.40
N SER A 427 25.48 30.30 24.77
CA SER A 427 24.24 30.84 25.34
C SER A 427 23.74 32.03 24.52
N SER A 428 22.42 32.09 24.33
CA SER A 428 21.72 33.25 23.78
C SER A 428 21.14 34.18 24.86
N GLN A 429 21.37 33.85 26.15
CA GLN A 429 20.83 34.55 27.32
C GLN A 429 21.93 35.22 28.17
N GLY A 430 23.18 35.23 27.68
CA GLY A 430 24.33 35.83 28.35
C GLY A 430 25.25 34.83 29.05
N ILE A 431 26.22 35.36 29.80
CA ILE A 431 27.39 34.61 30.31
C ILE A 431 27.02 33.52 31.33
N ASN A 432 25.92 33.68 32.06
CA ASN A 432 25.52 32.72 33.09
C ASN A 432 24.64 31.58 32.54
N GLY A 433 24.41 31.53 31.23
CA GLY A 433 23.55 30.53 30.61
C GLY A 433 22.04 30.88 30.72
N PRO A 434 21.15 29.92 30.43
CA PRO A 434 21.43 28.51 30.13
C PRO A 434 22.21 28.31 28.82
N TYR A 435 22.98 27.23 28.77
CA TYR A 435 23.78 26.84 27.60
C TYR A 435 23.00 25.78 26.80
N GLY A 436 22.35 26.20 25.71
CA GLY A 436 21.55 25.30 24.86
C GLY A 436 22.39 24.41 23.93
N LEU A 437 23.64 24.79 23.69
CA LEU A 437 24.64 23.98 23.01
C LEU A 437 25.88 23.89 23.91
N ALA A 438 26.26 22.69 24.34
CA ALA A 438 27.43 22.50 25.19
C ALA A 438 28.11 21.13 24.99
N MET A 439 29.43 21.11 25.19
CA MET A 439 30.22 19.89 25.35
C MET A 439 30.96 19.95 26.68
N THR A 440 30.70 18.98 27.56
CA THR A 440 31.19 18.98 28.94
C THR A 440 32.23 17.89 29.19
N MET A 441 33.06 18.07 30.22
CA MET A 441 34.20 17.19 30.54
C MET A 441 33.81 15.76 30.93
N ASP A 442 32.54 15.53 31.29
CA ASP A 442 31.96 14.21 31.55
C ASP A 442 31.59 13.44 30.26
N GLY A 443 31.79 14.05 29.09
CA GLY A 443 31.52 13.46 27.78
C GLY A 443 30.11 13.73 27.25
N SER A 444 29.31 14.52 27.96
CA SER A 444 27.95 14.88 27.52
C SER A 444 27.97 15.93 26.42
N ILE A 445 27.07 15.77 25.44
CA ILE A 445 26.78 16.78 24.41
C ILE A 445 25.33 17.20 24.61
N VAL A 446 25.12 18.49 24.90
CA VAL A 446 23.80 19.12 25.01
C VAL A 446 23.54 19.84 23.69
N ALA A 447 22.52 19.40 22.94
CA ALA A 447 22.10 20.04 21.70
C ALA A 447 20.65 19.66 21.37
N ASP A 448 19.87 20.60 20.85
CA ASP A 448 18.51 20.32 20.36
C ASP A 448 18.53 19.55 19.02
N PHE A 449 19.59 19.71 18.23
CA PHE A 449 19.76 19.06 16.94
C PHE A 449 21.22 18.64 16.72
N ILE A 450 21.42 17.39 16.28
CA ILE A 450 22.73 16.86 15.87
C ILE A 450 22.62 16.37 14.43
N THR A 451 23.23 17.11 13.50
CA THR A 451 23.36 16.67 12.11
C THR A 451 24.71 15.97 11.94
N THR A 452 24.69 14.67 11.64
CA THR A 452 25.89 13.85 11.43
C THR A 452 25.74 12.99 10.18
N GLY A 453 26.85 12.70 9.49
CA GLY A 453 26.84 11.87 8.29
C GLY A 453 26.82 10.37 8.57
N LYS A 454 27.65 9.93 9.51
CA LYS A 454 27.64 8.55 10.02
C LYS A 454 27.85 8.61 11.52
N LEU A 455 26.90 8.10 12.29
CA LEU A 455 27.06 7.90 13.72
C LEU A 455 27.55 6.46 13.95
N ASN A 456 28.85 6.29 14.21
CA ASN A 456 29.37 5.01 14.66
C ASN A 456 29.22 4.94 16.18
N ALA A 457 28.23 4.20 16.65
CA ALA A 457 27.97 3.97 18.06
C ALA A 457 27.79 2.47 18.31
N SER A 458 28.31 1.99 19.45
CA SER A 458 28.03 0.62 19.91
C SER A 458 26.55 0.44 20.27
N MET A 459 25.88 1.50 20.74
CA MET A 459 24.46 1.52 21.03
C MET A 459 23.89 2.92 20.78
N VAL A 460 22.74 3.00 20.12
CA VAL A 460 21.91 4.21 20.08
C VAL A 460 20.61 3.92 20.80
N GLN A 461 20.30 4.69 21.84
CA GLN A 461 19.06 4.57 22.60
C GLN A 461 18.23 5.84 22.44
N THR A 462 17.03 5.72 21.88
CA THR A 462 16.06 6.82 21.77
C THR A 462 14.90 6.57 22.71
N GLY A 463 14.60 7.54 23.58
CA GLY A 463 13.46 7.51 24.49
C GLY A 463 12.30 8.32 23.91
N PHE A 464 11.09 7.77 23.93
CA PHE A 464 9.90 8.45 23.39
C PHE A 464 9.14 9.26 24.45
N ASN A 465 9.42 9.02 25.74
CA ASN A 465 8.85 9.74 26.88
C ASN A 465 9.66 9.48 28.16
N GLU A 466 9.39 10.22 29.24
CA GLU A 466 9.93 9.98 30.59
C GLU A 466 9.59 8.57 31.14
N PHE A 467 8.72 7.83 30.44
CA PHE A 467 8.19 6.53 30.84
C PHE A 467 8.86 5.39 30.09
N SER A 468 10.17 5.20 30.24
CA SER A 468 10.89 3.92 30.05
C SER A 468 10.72 3.16 28.70
N ASN A 469 10.02 3.74 27.73
CA ASN A 469 9.80 3.17 26.41
C ASN A 469 10.92 3.65 25.51
N VAL A 470 11.73 2.68 25.05
CA VAL A 470 12.96 2.98 24.32
C VAL A 470 13.10 2.08 23.10
N ILE A 471 13.61 2.66 22.02
CA ILE A 471 14.16 1.88 20.91
C ILE A 471 15.69 1.88 21.07
N LYS A 472 16.27 0.68 21.03
CA LYS A 472 17.73 0.49 21.09
C LYS A 472 18.21 -0.10 19.78
N LEU A 473 19.16 0.59 19.13
CA LEU A 473 19.99 0.03 18.08
C LEU A 473 21.22 -0.57 18.76
N LEU A 474 21.37 -1.88 18.68
CA LEU A 474 22.44 -2.67 19.29
C LEU A 474 23.23 -3.40 18.19
N PRO A 475 24.44 -3.88 18.46
CA PRO A 475 25.21 -4.67 17.50
C PRO A 475 24.47 -5.94 17.07
N GLU A 476 23.68 -6.53 17.97
CA GLU A 476 22.84 -7.70 17.76
C GLU A 476 21.48 -7.41 17.08
N GLY A 477 21.16 -6.15 16.81
CA GLY A 477 19.94 -5.75 16.09
C GLY A 477 19.15 -4.60 16.74
N LEU A 478 17.88 -4.47 16.35
CA LEU A 478 16.99 -3.40 16.83
C LEU A 478 16.05 -3.95 17.91
N GLU A 479 16.00 -3.33 19.08
CA GLU A 479 15.06 -3.69 20.16
C GLU A 479 14.06 -2.58 20.45
N SER A 480 12.79 -2.95 20.61
CA SER A 480 11.75 -2.12 21.22
C SER A 480 11.49 -2.61 22.64
N ARG A 481 11.64 -1.70 23.61
CA ARG A 481 11.36 -1.96 25.03
C ARG A 481 10.23 -1.08 25.51
N VAL A 482 9.29 -1.69 26.24
CA VAL A 482 8.15 -1.03 26.87
C VAL A 482 8.18 -1.34 28.36
N ASN A 483 8.18 -0.30 29.21
CA ASN A 483 8.34 -0.45 30.66
C ASN A 483 9.60 -1.24 31.06
N GLY A 484 10.73 -0.96 30.40
CA GLY A 484 12.01 -1.64 30.60
C GLY A 484 12.12 -3.05 30.00
N LYS A 485 10.98 -3.66 29.62
CA LYS A 485 10.90 -5.03 29.08
C LYS A 485 10.94 -5.05 27.56
N ARG A 486 11.73 -5.94 26.98
CA ARG A 486 11.80 -6.19 25.53
C ARG A 486 10.47 -6.74 25.03
N ARG A 487 9.91 -6.11 23.99
CA ARG A 487 8.65 -6.51 23.35
C ARG A 487 8.84 -6.98 21.92
N MET A 488 9.73 -6.34 21.19
CA MET A 488 10.07 -6.71 19.82
C MET A 488 11.58 -6.61 19.61
N GLN A 489 12.13 -7.47 18.75
CA GLN A 489 13.52 -7.41 18.33
C GLN A 489 13.66 -7.81 16.86
N LEU A 490 14.29 -6.97 16.05
CA LEU A 490 14.86 -7.41 14.78
C LEU A 490 16.28 -7.91 15.07
N ASP A 491 16.51 -9.22 14.99
CA ASP A 491 17.82 -9.80 15.31
C ASP A 491 18.83 -9.66 14.16
N SER A 492 20.09 -10.04 14.43
CA SER A 492 21.20 -9.97 13.48
C SER A 492 21.06 -10.84 12.22
N ILE A 493 20.07 -11.73 12.19
CA ILE A 493 19.74 -12.55 11.03
C ILE A 493 18.46 -12.08 10.32
N GLY A 494 17.88 -10.95 10.75
CA GLY A 494 16.74 -10.32 10.09
C GLY A 494 15.38 -10.94 10.46
N ARG A 495 15.24 -11.54 11.64
CA ARG A 495 13.93 -12.00 12.15
C ARG A 495 13.35 -10.97 13.10
N LEU A 496 12.06 -10.68 12.93
CA LEU A 496 11.26 -9.91 13.86
C LEU A 496 10.70 -10.84 14.95
N ASN A 497 11.37 -10.88 16.09
CA ASN A 497 11.00 -11.64 17.28
C ASN A 497 10.03 -10.84 18.15
N VAL A 498 8.99 -11.49 18.69
CA VAL A 498 8.01 -10.91 19.61
C VAL A 498 8.13 -11.58 20.98
N PHE A 499 8.04 -10.80 22.05
CA PHE A 499 8.21 -11.24 23.44
C PHE A 499 7.00 -10.88 24.30
N ASP A 500 6.70 -11.74 25.28
CA ASP A 500 5.68 -11.46 26.30
C ASP A 500 6.19 -10.54 27.42
N ASP A 501 5.38 -10.37 28.46
CA ASP A 501 5.68 -9.55 29.62
C ASP A 501 6.70 -10.17 30.59
N THR A 502 7.13 -11.41 30.35
CA THR A 502 8.25 -12.05 31.05
C THR A 502 9.54 -11.99 30.23
N GLU A 503 9.53 -11.29 29.09
CA GLU A 503 10.61 -11.32 28.08
C GLU A 503 10.86 -12.72 27.50
N THR A 504 9.86 -13.59 27.54
CA THR A 504 9.90 -14.89 26.85
C THR A 504 9.42 -14.71 25.41
N MET A 505 10.21 -15.19 24.45
CA MET A 505 9.87 -15.10 23.04
C MET A 505 8.60 -15.89 22.71
N ILE A 506 7.59 -15.21 22.15
CA ILE A 506 6.35 -15.81 21.65
C ILE A 506 6.57 -16.47 20.30
N GLY A 507 7.33 -15.83 19.42
CA GLY A 507 7.44 -16.22 18.02
C GLY A 507 8.24 -15.22 17.20
N PHE A 508 8.32 -15.45 15.90
CA PHE A 508 8.99 -14.56 14.96
C PHE A 508 8.37 -14.53 13.57
N LEU A 509 8.60 -13.44 12.84
CA LEU A 509 8.46 -13.34 11.39
C LEU A 509 9.86 -13.23 10.77
N GLY A 510 10.20 -14.11 9.83
CA GLY A 510 11.50 -14.08 9.16
C GLY A 510 11.81 -15.38 8.45
N TYR A 511 13.08 -15.66 8.16
CA TYR A 511 13.44 -16.91 7.49
C TYR A 511 13.75 -18.04 8.48
N GLN A 512 13.40 -19.28 8.11
CA GLN A 512 13.83 -20.49 8.80
C GLN A 512 14.06 -21.65 7.83
N GLY A 513 14.83 -22.64 8.26
CA GLY A 513 14.91 -23.93 7.58
C GLY A 513 13.69 -24.78 7.90
N LYS A 514 13.29 -25.67 6.98
CA LYS A 514 12.28 -26.69 7.29
C LYS A 514 12.85 -27.72 8.27
N ALA A 515 12.05 -28.17 9.24
CA ALA A 515 12.52 -29.11 10.26
C ALA A 515 12.99 -30.46 9.68
N ASP A 516 12.30 -30.96 8.67
CA ASP A 516 12.61 -32.18 7.92
C ASP A 516 13.66 -31.99 6.82
N MET A 517 13.88 -30.74 6.38
CA MET A 517 14.87 -30.40 5.35
C MET A 517 15.61 -29.09 5.71
N PRO A 518 16.52 -29.10 6.70
CA PRO A 518 17.14 -27.87 7.21
C PRO A 518 17.88 -27.03 6.17
N GLY A 519 18.37 -27.67 5.10
CA GLY A 519 19.02 -26.99 3.96
C GLY A 519 18.07 -26.18 3.07
N LYS A 520 16.75 -26.34 3.20
CA LYS A 520 15.75 -25.55 2.49
C LYS A 520 15.22 -24.44 3.39
N LYS A 521 15.64 -23.20 3.08
CA LYS A 521 15.21 -21.99 3.79
C LYS A 521 13.95 -21.40 3.13
N GLY A 522 13.06 -20.84 3.93
CA GLY A 522 11.88 -20.11 3.47
C GLY A 522 11.44 -19.06 4.47
N VAL A 523 10.50 -18.19 4.08
CA VAL A 523 9.86 -17.21 4.96
C VAL A 523 8.83 -17.93 5.84
N SER A 524 8.77 -17.57 7.12
CA SER A 524 7.82 -18.14 8.07
C SER A 524 7.35 -17.10 9.07
N VAL A 525 6.08 -17.25 9.45
CA VAL A 525 5.56 -16.80 10.74
C VAL A 525 5.59 -18.02 11.66
N ALA A 526 6.27 -17.93 12.78
CA ALA A 526 6.48 -19.07 13.67
C ALA A 526 6.19 -18.68 15.12
N ILE A 527 5.69 -19.64 15.90
CA ILE A 527 5.47 -19.51 17.33
C ILE A 527 6.33 -20.51 18.09
N ARG A 528 6.67 -20.18 19.34
CA ARG A 528 7.31 -21.10 20.28
C ARG A 528 6.31 -22.08 20.87
N PRO A 529 6.78 -23.20 21.43
CA PRO A 529 5.90 -24.16 22.09
C PRO A 529 5.06 -23.54 23.20
N GLY A 530 3.82 -24.02 23.34
CA GLY A 530 2.86 -23.53 24.34
C GLY A 530 2.33 -22.11 24.07
N ARG A 531 2.35 -21.66 22.81
CA ARG A 531 1.82 -20.35 22.39
C ARG A 531 0.76 -20.50 21.29
N PHE A 532 0.23 -19.38 20.82
CA PHE A 532 -0.66 -19.34 19.66
C PHE A 532 -0.32 -18.19 18.70
N LEU A 533 -0.73 -18.34 17.44
CA LEU A 533 -0.74 -17.32 16.40
C LEU A 533 -2.18 -17.15 15.93
N SER A 534 -2.68 -15.91 15.87
CA SER A 534 -4.04 -15.64 15.42
C SER A 534 -4.13 -14.58 14.34
N LEU A 535 -5.04 -14.81 13.38
CA LEU A 535 -5.64 -13.79 12.53
C LEU A 535 -7.02 -13.45 13.12
N SER A 536 -7.07 -12.36 13.88
CA SER A 536 -8.26 -11.94 14.62
C SER A 536 -8.76 -10.55 14.21
N VAL A 537 -10.05 -10.31 14.40
CA VAL A 537 -10.67 -8.99 14.28
C VAL A 537 -10.98 -8.45 15.67
N TYR A 538 -10.74 -7.17 15.88
CA TYR A 538 -11.06 -6.51 17.15
C TYR A 538 -12.58 -6.49 17.39
N ASN A 539 -13.00 -6.94 18.56
CA ASN A 539 -14.38 -6.93 19.00
C ASN A 539 -14.60 -5.73 19.93
N THR A 540 -15.38 -4.75 19.46
CA THR A 540 -15.68 -3.52 20.22
C THR A 540 -16.51 -3.76 21.47
N ASP A 541 -17.25 -4.88 21.54
CA ASP A 541 -18.13 -5.18 22.66
C ASP A 541 -17.37 -5.84 23.81
N THR A 542 -16.39 -6.69 23.49
CA THR A 542 -15.61 -7.44 24.49
C THR A 542 -14.23 -6.85 24.75
N TYR A 543 -13.77 -5.90 23.93
CA TYR A 543 -12.41 -5.35 23.93
C TYR A 543 -11.31 -6.40 23.69
N TYR A 544 -11.69 -7.60 23.25
CA TYR A 544 -10.80 -8.68 22.86
C TYR A 544 -10.81 -8.87 21.34
N TYR A 545 -9.93 -9.73 20.85
CA TYR A 545 -9.81 -10.04 19.44
C TYR A 545 -10.48 -11.38 19.13
N ASN A 546 -11.49 -11.39 18.26
CA ASN A 546 -12.17 -12.60 17.81
C ASN A 546 -11.32 -13.29 16.74
N PRO A 547 -10.79 -14.50 16.98
CA PRO A 547 -10.02 -15.23 15.99
C PRO A 547 -10.90 -15.76 14.85
N TYR A 548 -10.38 -15.67 13.63
CA TYR A 548 -10.94 -16.35 12.44
C TYR A 548 -10.07 -17.53 12.01
N PHE A 549 -8.75 -17.41 12.20
CA PHE A 549 -7.78 -18.48 12.01
C PHE A 549 -6.73 -18.44 13.11
N GLU A 550 -6.51 -19.57 13.79
CA GLU A 550 -5.52 -19.70 14.85
C GLU A 550 -4.65 -20.95 14.68
N ILE A 551 -3.37 -20.84 15.03
CA ILE A 551 -2.48 -21.97 15.24
C ILE A 551 -2.19 -22.03 16.74
N VAL A 552 -2.55 -23.13 17.40
CA VAL A 552 -2.47 -23.29 18.86
C VAL A 552 -1.56 -24.46 19.20
N ASP A 553 -0.49 -24.21 19.96
CA ASP A 553 0.36 -25.26 20.52
C ASP A 553 0.17 -25.43 22.05
N ASP A 554 -0.70 -24.65 22.69
CA ASP A 554 -1.10 -24.85 24.09
C ASP A 554 -2.46 -25.57 24.17
N PRO A 555 -2.50 -26.86 24.59
CA PRO A 555 -3.73 -27.62 24.66
C PRO A 555 -4.67 -27.13 25.78
N SER A 556 -4.20 -26.31 26.72
CA SER A 556 -5.05 -25.75 27.78
C SER A 556 -6.08 -24.75 27.25
N MET A 557 -5.85 -24.15 26.08
CA MET A 557 -6.77 -23.15 25.50
C MET A 557 -8.07 -23.77 24.98
N TYR A 558 -7.97 -24.85 24.19
CA TYR A 558 -9.14 -25.49 23.54
C TYR A 558 -9.22 -27.01 23.75
N GLY A 559 -8.41 -27.58 24.64
CA GLY A 559 -8.31 -29.03 24.85
C GLY A 559 -7.47 -29.76 23.79
N MET A 560 -7.04 -29.08 22.72
CA MET A 560 -6.25 -29.67 21.64
C MET A 560 -5.32 -28.66 20.96
N LYS A 561 -4.14 -29.15 20.55
CA LYS A 561 -3.19 -28.43 19.69
C LYS A 561 -3.60 -28.55 18.22
N GLY A 562 -3.34 -27.53 17.41
CA GLY A 562 -3.52 -27.60 15.97
C GLY A 562 -3.91 -26.27 15.33
N ASN A 563 -4.33 -26.34 14.07
CA ASN A 563 -4.93 -25.22 13.35
C ASN A 563 -6.43 -25.19 13.65
N HIS A 564 -6.90 -24.08 14.19
CA HIS A 564 -8.29 -23.83 14.52
C HIS A 564 -8.84 -22.83 13.51
N MET A 565 -9.79 -23.29 12.70
CA MET A 565 -10.55 -22.44 11.79
C MET A 565 -11.91 -22.23 12.42
N TRP A 566 -12.25 -20.97 12.70
CA TRP A 566 -13.52 -20.61 13.31
C TRP A 566 -14.64 -20.64 12.26
N GLN A 567 -15.76 -19.96 12.52
CA GLN A 567 -16.91 -20.01 11.61
C GLN A 567 -16.58 -19.39 10.23
N ASN A 568 -17.21 -19.91 9.17
CA ASN A 568 -17.20 -19.37 7.79
C ASN A 568 -15.98 -19.70 6.89
N LEU A 569 -15.53 -20.96 6.85
CA LEU A 569 -14.65 -21.41 5.76
C LEU A 569 -15.46 -21.60 4.46
N PHE A 570 -15.48 -20.59 3.59
CA PHE A 570 -16.01 -20.71 2.24
C PHE A 570 -14.88 -21.11 1.27
N THR A 571 -14.92 -22.33 0.73
CA THR A 571 -14.02 -22.73 -0.37
C THR A 571 -14.77 -22.63 -1.70
N ASN A 572 -14.25 -21.83 -2.64
CA ASN A 572 -14.83 -21.69 -3.97
C ASN A 572 -14.48 -22.91 -4.85
N GLY A 573 -15.07 -24.07 -4.55
CA GLY A 573 -14.95 -25.30 -5.35
C GLY A 573 -13.59 -26.02 -5.30
N PHE A 574 -12.59 -25.51 -4.57
CA PHE A 574 -11.31 -26.18 -4.40
C PHE A 574 -11.36 -27.24 -3.30
N LYS A 575 -10.83 -28.43 -3.62
CA LYS A 575 -10.72 -29.57 -2.71
C LYS A 575 -9.84 -29.21 -1.50
N LEU A 576 -10.40 -29.25 -0.31
CA LEU A 576 -9.67 -29.09 0.95
C LEU A 576 -8.92 -30.41 1.23
N VAL A 577 -7.63 -30.46 0.92
CA VAL A 577 -6.80 -31.68 1.08
C VAL A 577 -6.05 -31.62 2.41
N PHE A 578 -6.50 -32.39 3.40
CA PHE A 578 -5.83 -32.51 4.69
C PHE A 578 -4.84 -33.68 4.71
N ASN A 579 -3.59 -33.34 4.39
CA ASN A 579 -2.34 -34.05 4.66
C ASN A 579 -1.82 -35.11 3.65
N LYS A 580 -0.51 -35.03 3.43
CA LYS A 580 0.40 -36.02 2.82
C LYS A 580 0.65 -37.11 3.88
N SER A 581 0.40 -38.39 3.57
CA SER A 581 0.84 -39.46 4.48
C SER A 581 2.37 -39.47 4.57
N SER A 582 2.89 -39.88 5.72
CA SER A 582 4.32 -40.12 5.97
C SER A 582 4.96 -41.11 4.98
N ASP A 583 4.14 -41.86 4.24
CA ASP A 583 4.57 -42.97 3.40
C ASP A 583 4.66 -42.56 1.92
N GLY A 584 4.53 -41.25 1.64
CA GLY A 584 4.59 -40.71 0.27
C GLY A 584 3.32 -40.95 -0.54
N ILE A 585 2.28 -41.53 0.06
CA ILE A 585 1.01 -41.82 -0.60
C ILE A 585 0.02 -40.69 -0.29
N ALA A 586 -0.47 -40.03 -1.34
CA ALA A 586 -1.53 -39.04 -1.24
C ALA A 586 -2.86 -39.76 -1.02
N TYR A 587 -3.23 -40.05 0.24
CA TYR A 587 -4.57 -40.52 0.52
C TYR A 587 -5.58 -39.40 0.30
N LYS A 588 -6.61 -39.70 -0.49
CA LYS A 588 -7.68 -38.77 -0.87
C LYS A 588 -8.73 -38.65 0.25
N TYR A 589 -8.31 -38.25 1.45
CA TYR A 589 -9.25 -37.96 2.54
C TYR A 589 -9.91 -36.60 2.30
N ILE A 590 -11.24 -36.55 2.47
CA ILE A 590 -12.02 -35.30 2.34
C ILE A 590 -12.10 -34.59 3.70
N GLN A 591 -12.14 -35.33 4.81
CA GLN A 591 -12.20 -34.78 6.17
C GLN A 591 -11.73 -35.81 7.20
N LYS A 592 -10.99 -35.39 8.23
CA LYS A 592 -10.64 -36.19 9.42
C LYS A 592 -11.16 -35.47 10.67
N ILE A 593 -11.93 -36.17 11.51
CA ILE A 593 -12.35 -35.71 12.84
C ILE A 593 -11.67 -36.64 13.84
N SER A 594 -10.81 -36.09 14.69
CA SER A 594 -10.11 -36.85 15.73
C SER A 594 -10.93 -36.82 17.03
N PHE A 595 -11.01 -37.96 17.71
CA PHE A 595 -11.62 -38.08 19.04
C PHE A 595 -10.53 -38.06 20.13
N SER A 596 -10.93 -37.74 21.36
CA SER A 596 -10.02 -37.58 22.51
C SER A 596 -9.31 -38.87 22.94
N ASP A 597 -9.81 -40.03 22.52
CA ASP A 597 -9.27 -41.37 22.80
C ASP A 597 -8.25 -41.86 21.75
N GLY A 598 -7.91 -41.02 20.77
CA GLY A 598 -6.92 -41.32 19.73
C GLY A 598 -7.51 -41.91 18.45
N ASP A 599 -8.79 -42.27 18.46
CA ASP A 599 -9.51 -42.73 17.27
C ASP A 599 -9.86 -41.56 16.35
N LYS A 600 -10.02 -41.85 15.05
CA LYS A 600 -10.32 -40.84 14.03
C LYS A 600 -11.46 -41.31 13.13
N LEU A 601 -12.42 -40.43 12.89
CA LEU A 601 -13.43 -40.59 11.83
C LEU A 601 -12.92 -39.93 10.56
N ALA A 602 -12.83 -40.70 9.48
CA ALA A 602 -12.38 -40.20 8.18
C ALA A 602 -13.44 -40.40 7.11
N LEU A 603 -13.61 -39.40 6.24
CA LEU A 603 -14.24 -39.56 4.93
C LEU A 603 -13.14 -39.93 3.93
N VAL A 604 -13.11 -41.21 3.55
CA VAL A 604 -12.09 -41.83 2.70
C VAL A 604 -12.60 -41.91 1.27
N SER A 605 -11.79 -41.53 0.27
CA SER A 605 -12.18 -41.58 -1.14
C SER A 605 -11.05 -41.94 -2.10
N ASP A 606 -10.71 -43.21 -2.18
CA ASP A 606 -9.91 -43.82 -3.25
C ASP A 606 -10.72 -44.78 -4.12
N THR A 607 -11.75 -45.40 -3.56
CA THR A 607 -12.64 -46.37 -4.23
C THR A 607 -14.09 -46.22 -3.75
N GLY A 608 -14.59 -44.99 -3.60
CA GLY A 608 -15.95 -44.75 -3.10
C GLY A 608 -16.07 -43.58 -2.12
N ILE A 609 -17.23 -43.45 -1.47
CA ILE A 609 -17.46 -42.55 -0.34
C ILE A 609 -17.76 -43.41 0.88
N ALA A 610 -16.80 -43.53 1.81
CA ALA A 610 -16.99 -44.28 3.05
C ALA A 610 -16.66 -43.44 4.29
N LEU A 611 -17.51 -43.58 5.30
CA LEU A 611 -17.22 -43.28 6.71
C LEU A 611 -16.41 -44.45 7.26
N SER A 612 -15.16 -44.19 7.61
CA SER A 612 -14.26 -45.21 8.14
C SER A 612 -13.74 -44.78 9.50
N ARG A 613 -13.66 -45.73 10.43
CA ARG A 613 -12.91 -45.56 11.68
C ARG A 613 -11.49 -46.03 11.43
N LEU A 614 -10.54 -45.17 11.74
CA LEU A 614 -9.13 -45.52 11.71
C LEU A 614 -8.73 -46.07 13.08
N SER A 615 -8.20 -47.29 13.10
CA SER A 615 -7.50 -47.86 14.25
C SER A 615 -6.00 -47.83 13.92
N GLY A 616 -5.30 -46.79 14.38
CA GLY A 616 -3.98 -46.43 13.83
C GLY A 616 -4.11 -45.90 12.40
N ASP A 617 -3.33 -46.44 11.46
CA ASP A 617 -3.38 -46.08 10.03
C ASP A 617 -4.22 -47.05 9.17
N THR A 618 -4.80 -48.08 9.80
CA THR A 618 -5.65 -49.05 9.09
C THR A 618 -7.10 -48.57 9.10
N ALA A 619 -7.68 -48.39 7.90
CA ALA A 619 -9.08 -47.98 7.73
C ALA A 619 -10.04 -49.17 7.86
N ILE A 620 -10.98 -49.06 8.81
CA ILE A 620 -12.11 -49.97 8.94
C ILE A 620 -13.35 -49.23 8.44
N ASN A 621 -13.88 -49.66 7.29
CA ASN A 621 -15.06 -49.04 6.69
C ASN A 621 -16.30 -49.33 7.54
N ILE A 622 -16.94 -48.27 8.07
CA ILE A 622 -18.15 -48.35 8.89
C ILE A 622 -19.40 -48.23 8.01
N LEU A 623 -19.41 -47.33 7.03
CA LEU A 623 -20.57 -47.15 6.15
C LEU A 623 -20.14 -46.43 4.88
N GLY A 624 -20.53 -46.94 3.71
CA GLY A 624 -20.14 -46.28 2.47
C GLY A 624 -20.60 -46.98 1.22
N ILE A 625 -20.50 -46.25 0.12
CA ILE A 625 -20.65 -46.76 -1.25
C ILE A 625 -19.24 -47.04 -1.76
N LYS A 626 -18.95 -48.29 -2.09
CA LYS A 626 -17.70 -48.69 -2.74
C LYS A 626 -17.70 -48.31 -4.23
N ASP A 627 -16.57 -48.46 -4.90
CA ASP A 627 -16.29 -48.13 -6.30
C ASP A 627 -17.10 -48.97 -7.28
N ASP A 628 -17.48 -50.17 -6.85
CA ASP A 628 -18.38 -51.07 -7.55
C ASP A 628 -19.87 -50.78 -7.28
N TYR A 629 -20.18 -49.63 -6.65
CA TYR A 629 -21.52 -49.24 -6.20
C TYR A 629 -22.15 -50.19 -5.17
N SER A 630 -21.39 -51.13 -4.60
CA SER A 630 -21.85 -51.97 -3.50
C SER A 630 -21.79 -51.19 -2.18
N TYR A 631 -22.83 -51.35 -1.37
CA TYR A 631 -22.87 -50.75 -0.03
C TYR A 631 -22.08 -51.64 0.93
N SER A 632 -21.04 -51.11 1.59
CA SER A 632 -20.49 -51.78 2.76
C SER A 632 -21.42 -51.54 3.95
N HIS A 633 -22.11 -52.59 4.36
CA HIS A 633 -22.93 -52.58 5.57
C HIS A 633 -22.00 -52.73 6.78
N GLY A 634 -21.66 -51.64 7.45
CA GLY A 634 -21.22 -51.72 8.84
C GLY A 634 -22.42 -51.46 9.74
N THR A 635 -22.53 -52.29 10.77
CA THR A 635 -23.63 -52.22 11.73
C THR A 635 -23.50 -50.95 12.56
N PHE A 636 -24.48 -50.07 12.46
CA PHE A 636 -24.67 -48.99 13.41
C PHE A 636 -25.21 -49.62 14.70
N TYR A 637 -24.49 -49.49 15.82
CA TYR A 637 -25.09 -49.75 17.13
C TYR A 637 -26.05 -48.59 17.45
N ALA A 638 -27.27 -48.68 16.93
CA ALA A 638 -28.39 -47.93 17.45
C ALA A 638 -28.94 -48.71 18.66
N ASN A 639 -28.85 -48.11 19.84
CA ASN A 639 -29.41 -48.68 21.07
C ASN A 639 -30.94 -48.79 20.91
N GLY A 640 -31.43 -49.93 20.41
CA GLY A 640 -32.85 -50.14 20.11
C GLY A 640 -33.28 -51.25 19.13
N GLY A 641 -32.40 -52.04 18.49
CA GLY A 641 -32.87 -53.19 17.67
C GLY A 641 -31.81 -54.10 17.02
N ILE A 642 -32.12 -55.42 17.07
CA ILE A 642 -31.47 -56.68 16.58
C ILE A 642 -29.95 -56.79 16.77
N GLY A 643 -29.52 -57.58 17.76
CA GLY A 643 -28.10 -57.91 18.02
C GLY A 643 -27.87 -59.42 18.10
N PHE A 644 -26.87 -59.93 17.37
CA PHE A 644 -26.45 -61.33 17.44
C PHE A 644 -25.10 -61.45 18.15
N ASP A 645 -25.14 -61.66 19.46
CA ASP A 645 -23.99 -61.95 20.33
C ASP A 645 -23.80 -63.49 20.40
N GLY A 646 -22.64 -64.00 19.99
CA GLY A 646 -22.33 -65.44 20.04
C GLY A 646 -21.87 -65.97 21.41
N SER A 647 -21.69 -65.08 22.40
CA SER A 647 -21.15 -65.36 23.74
C SER A 647 -22.21 -65.27 24.86
N GLY A 648 -23.36 -64.66 24.62
CA GLY A 648 -24.48 -64.58 25.56
C GLY A 648 -24.23 -63.75 26.83
N THR A 649 -23.23 -62.86 26.81
CA THR A 649 -22.81 -62.10 28.00
C THR A 649 -23.42 -60.69 28.06
N ASN A 650 -23.89 -60.13 26.95
CA ASN A 650 -24.48 -58.80 26.92
C ASN A 650 -26.02 -58.85 26.88
N ARG A 651 -26.67 -58.57 28.01
CA ARG A 651 -28.14 -58.52 28.11
C ARG A 651 -28.66 -57.17 27.59
N PHE A 652 -29.27 -57.17 26.40
CA PHE A 652 -29.94 -55.99 25.84
C PHE A 652 -31.31 -55.76 26.51
N ASN A 653 -31.63 -54.52 26.88
CA ASN A 653 -32.90 -54.18 27.54
C ASN A 653 -34.09 -54.09 26.57
N ASN A 654 -33.86 -53.94 25.25
CA ASN A 654 -34.88 -53.95 24.19
C ASN A 654 -34.28 -54.52 22.88
N GLY A 655 -34.81 -55.63 22.35
CA GLY A 655 -34.39 -56.28 21.09
C GLY A 655 -34.54 -57.81 21.05
N VAL A 656 -34.30 -58.38 19.87
CA VAL A 656 -34.19 -59.85 19.64
C VAL A 656 -32.71 -60.23 19.62
N PHE A 657 -32.30 -61.26 20.35
CA PHE A 657 -30.92 -61.73 20.47
C PHE A 657 -30.82 -63.26 20.52
N LYS A 658 -29.62 -63.80 20.27
CA LYS A 658 -29.34 -65.25 20.36
C LYS A 658 -28.69 -65.57 21.71
N THR A 659 -29.13 -66.64 22.38
CA THR A 659 -28.53 -67.11 23.63
C THR A 659 -27.35 -68.04 23.36
N SER A 660 -26.47 -68.23 24.35
CA SER A 660 -25.34 -69.16 24.29
C SER A 660 -25.75 -70.63 24.06
N SER A 661 -27.00 -70.98 24.36
CA SER A 661 -27.62 -72.28 24.08
C SER A 661 -28.26 -72.38 22.68
N SER A 662 -27.92 -71.48 21.75
CA SER A 662 -28.43 -71.43 20.37
C SER A 662 -29.94 -71.20 20.21
N SER A 663 -30.62 -70.70 21.24
CA SER A 663 -32.02 -70.31 21.19
C SER A 663 -32.16 -68.80 20.90
N LEU A 664 -33.31 -68.35 20.37
CA LEU A 664 -33.57 -66.93 20.11
C LEU A 664 -34.40 -66.35 21.27
N ALA A 665 -33.91 -65.29 21.92
CA ALA A 665 -34.59 -64.61 23.02
C ALA A 665 -35.02 -63.20 22.60
N VAL A 666 -36.20 -62.77 23.01
CA VAL A 666 -36.75 -61.42 22.75
C VAL A 666 -36.88 -60.71 24.10
N SER A 667 -36.12 -59.64 24.30
CA SER A 667 -36.20 -58.78 25.48
C SER A 667 -36.85 -57.47 25.09
N SER A 668 -37.95 -57.08 25.72
CA SER A 668 -38.52 -55.75 25.51
C SER A 668 -39.20 -55.26 26.79
N ALA A 669 -38.90 -54.02 27.17
CA ALA A 669 -39.68 -53.22 28.10
C ALA A 669 -41.02 -52.76 27.49
N THR A 670 -41.25 -52.97 26.19
CA THR A 670 -42.47 -52.60 25.44
C THR A 670 -43.02 -53.79 24.61
N LYS A 671 -43.99 -53.55 23.70
CA LYS A 671 -44.63 -54.57 22.84
C LYS A 671 -43.74 -54.88 21.61
N THR A 672 -43.31 -56.12 21.42
CA THR A 672 -42.57 -56.61 20.24
C THR A 672 -43.41 -57.64 19.49
N MET A 673 -43.67 -57.40 18.19
CA MET A 673 -44.57 -58.19 17.36
C MET A 673 -43.86 -58.87 16.18
N LEU A 674 -44.21 -60.13 15.90
CA LEU A 674 -43.98 -60.77 14.61
C LEU A 674 -45.26 -60.63 13.78
N CYS A 675 -45.16 -60.08 12.58
CA CYS A 675 -46.30 -59.87 11.67
C CYS A 675 -46.02 -60.49 10.31
N TYR A 676 -47.08 -60.83 9.57
CA TYR A 676 -46.99 -61.12 8.14
C TYR A 676 -47.74 -60.05 7.36
N ALA A 677 -47.28 -59.75 6.14
CA ALA A 677 -47.86 -58.72 5.30
C ALA A 677 -48.65 -59.35 4.16
N VAL A 678 -49.89 -58.89 3.95
CA VAL A 678 -50.69 -59.23 2.76
C VAL A 678 -51.23 -57.94 2.18
N ASN A 679 -50.93 -57.69 0.90
CA ASN A 679 -51.36 -56.50 0.16
C ASN A 679 -51.08 -55.19 0.92
N GLY A 680 -49.89 -55.08 1.52
CA GLY A 680 -49.44 -53.88 2.23
C GLY A 680 -50.01 -53.70 3.64
N SER A 681 -50.93 -54.56 4.09
CA SER A 681 -51.44 -54.57 5.46
C SER A 681 -50.70 -55.60 6.31
N PHE A 682 -50.23 -55.19 7.48
CA PHE A 682 -49.52 -56.06 8.42
C PHE A 682 -50.51 -56.68 9.43
N TYR A 683 -50.45 -57.99 9.56
CA TYR A 683 -51.28 -58.76 10.49
C TYR A 683 -50.38 -59.42 11.55
N GLU A 684 -50.74 -59.25 12.82
CA GLU A 684 -50.01 -59.79 13.97
C GLU A 684 -50.08 -61.32 13.99
N VAL A 685 -48.93 -61.97 13.94
CA VAL A 685 -48.78 -63.44 14.10
C VAL A 685 -48.46 -63.78 15.54
N PHE A 686 -47.58 -62.99 16.17
CA PHE A 686 -47.10 -63.28 17.51
C PHE A 686 -46.73 -62.03 18.31
N THR A 687 -47.27 -61.97 19.52
CA THR A 687 -47.10 -61.05 20.68
C THR A 687 -46.03 -61.33 21.77
N VAL A 688 -45.02 -60.48 22.01
CA VAL A 688 -44.39 -60.38 23.36
C VAL A 688 -44.51 -58.97 23.94
N THR A 689 -45.11 -58.83 25.13
CA THR A 689 -45.22 -57.55 25.84
C THR A 689 -44.64 -57.74 27.24
N ALA A 690 -43.58 -56.98 27.57
CA ALA A 690 -42.79 -57.06 28.80
C ALA A 690 -41.80 -58.24 28.93
N LYS A 691 -40.89 -58.12 29.92
CA LYS A 691 -39.69 -58.93 30.12
C LYS A 691 -40.01 -60.32 30.69
N ASN A 692 -40.45 -61.24 29.83
CA ASN A 692 -40.60 -62.66 30.16
C ASN A 692 -39.66 -63.51 29.32
N ASN A 693 -39.04 -64.53 29.93
CA ASN A 693 -38.37 -65.59 29.19
C ASN A 693 -39.44 -66.48 28.54
N LEU A 694 -39.47 -66.51 27.22
CA LEU A 694 -40.27 -67.46 26.46
C LEU A 694 -39.38 -68.61 26.02
N ASP A 695 -39.40 -69.73 26.75
CA ASP A 695 -38.89 -71.01 26.24
C ASP A 695 -40.03 -71.75 25.54
N ALA A 696 -39.99 -71.77 24.21
CA ALA A 696 -40.92 -72.54 23.39
C ALA A 696 -40.11 -73.42 22.43
N TYR A 697 -40.33 -74.74 22.52
CA TYR A 697 -39.78 -75.71 21.57
C TYR A 697 -40.93 -76.48 20.94
N GLY A 698 -40.95 -76.54 19.61
CA GLY A 698 -41.92 -77.31 18.83
C GLY A 698 -41.49 -77.36 17.37
N GLU A 699 -41.67 -78.52 16.73
CA GLU A 699 -41.43 -78.66 15.30
C GLU A 699 -42.54 -77.96 14.51
N LEU A 700 -42.16 -76.97 13.70
CA LEU A 700 -43.08 -76.31 12.78
C LEU A 700 -43.16 -77.12 11.49
N ASN A 701 -44.10 -78.07 11.43
CA ASN A 701 -44.27 -78.88 10.23
C ASN A 701 -45.07 -78.09 9.18
N MET A 702 -44.41 -77.71 8.08
CA MET A 702 -44.99 -76.93 6.99
C MET A 702 -45.32 -77.83 5.80
N HIS A 703 -46.56 -77.77 5.32
CA HIS A 703 -46.95 -78.40 4.05
C HIS A 703 -47.76 -77.41 3.21
N ASN A 704 -47.35 -77.21 1.95
CA ASN A 704 -47.95 -76.28 0.99
C ASN A 704 -48.35 -74.93 1.61
N TRP A 705 -47.36 -74.23 2.18
CA TRP A 705 -47.50 -72.86 2.67
C TRP A 705 -48.51 -72.66 3.81
N SER A 706 -48.98 -73.75 4.44
CA SER A 706 -49.87 -73.71 5.60
C SER A 706 -49.29 -74.49 6.78
N ILE A 707 -49.48 -73.95 7.99
CA ILE A 707 -49.12 -74.59 9.24
C ILE A 707 -50.25 -75.56 9.58
N VAL A 708 -50.00 -76.86 9.47
CA VAL A 708 -51.09 -77.87 9.47
C VAL A 708 -51.37 -78.43 10.86
N ASN A 709 -50.43 -78.31 11.80
CA ASN A 709 -50.64 -78.64 13.21
C ASN A 709 -49.57 -77.99 14.08
N THR A 710 -49.96 -77.20 15.08
CA THR A 710 -49.04 -76.72 16.13
C THR A 710 -49.72 -76.89 17.48
N SER A 711 -49.18 -77.77 18.32
CA SER A 711 -49.51 -77.81 19.74
C SER A 711 -48.48 -76.96 20.50
N VAL A 712 -48.93 -75.87 21.13
CA VAL A 712 -48.08 -75.06 22.01
C VAL A 712 -48.54 -75.29 23.44
N ASN A 713 -47.78 -76.08 24.22
CA ASN A 713 -48.00 -76.14 25.67
C ASN A 713 -47.38 -74.89 26.30
N ARG A 714 -48.21 -74.02 26.90
CA ARG A 714 -47.76 -72.87 27.68
C ARG A 714 -47.95 -73.15 29.17
N THR A 715 -46.93 -72.94 29.97
CA THR A 715 -47.08 -72.73 31.42
C THR A 715 -46.66 -71.28 31.70
N LEU A 716 -47.64 -70.40 31.87
CA LEU A 716 -47.40 -69.03 32.35
C LEU A 716 -47.49 -69.05 33.87
N VAL A 717 -46.37 -68.79 34.57
CA VAL A 717 -46.39 -68.61 36.03
C VAL A 717 -46.11 -67.14 36.31
N ASN A 718 -47.12 -66.42 36.81
CA ASN A 718 -47.00 -65.06 37.35
C ASN A 718 -47.19 -65.14 38.86
N ASN A 719 -46.14 -64.90 39.65
CA ASN A 719 -46.14 -65.17 41.09
C ASN A 719 -46.58 -64.00 41.99
N ASN A 720 -47.05 -62.87 41.47
CA ASN A 720 -47.43 -61.71 42.31
C ASN A 720 -48.74 -61.03 41.84
N ILE A 721 -49.90 -61.67 42.09
CA ILE A 721 -51.17 -61.12 42.68
C ILE A 721 -51.53 -59.64 42.33
N ASP A 722 -52.76 -59.19 41.99
CA ASP A 722 -54.15 -59.68 42.04
C ASP A 722 -54.95 -59.09 40.85
N GLN A 723 -55.92 -59.83 40.33
CA GLN A 723 -57.00 -59.35 39.41
C GLN A 723 -58.23 -59.01 40.29
N PRO A 724 -59.31 -58.25 39.91
CA PRO A 724 -59.82 -57.86 38.57
C PRO A 724 -60.36 -56.39 38.55
N GLN A 725 -60.94 -55.78 37.51
CA GLN A 725 -62.36 -55.88 37.07
C GLN A 725 -62.62 -54.86 35.92
N THR A 726 -63.22 -55.33 34.81
CA THR A 726 -64.21 -54.67 33.91
C THR A 726 -63.94 -53.27 33.32
N LEU A 727 -63.73 -53.17 31.99
CA LEU A 727 -64.72 -52.87 30.93
C LEU A 727 -65.22 -51.41 30.88
N VAL A 728 -64.85 -50.67 29.83
CA VAL A 728 -65.77 -50.06 28.82
C VAL A 728 -64.98 -49.10 27.91
N ARG A 729 -65.11 -49.29 26.59
CA ARG A 729 -64.68 -48.33 25.55
C ARG A 729 -65.55 -47.08 25.63
N SER A 730 -64.95 -45.89 25.63
CA SER A 730 -65.58 -44.70 25.09
C SER A 730 -64.62 -44.00 24.14
N LEU A 731 -65.11 -43.76 22.93
CA LEU A 731 -64.53 -42.87 21.93
C LEU A 731 -64.82 -41.43 22.38
N ALA A 732 -63.79 -40.64 22.62
CA ALA A 732 -63.89 -39.19 22.68
C ALA A 732 -62.58 -38.57 22.18
N THR A 733 -62.63 -37.99 20.98
CA THR A 733 -61.64 -37.09 20.42
C THR A 733 -61.75 -35.74 21.14
N VAL A 734 -60.63 -35.22 21.65
CA VAL A 734 -60.55 -33.82 22.12
C VAL A 734 -59.61 -33.07 21.18
N ASN A 735 -60.18 -32.10 20.47
CA ASN A 735 -59.48 -31.13 19.64
C ASN A 735 -58.69 -30.15 20.52
N ALA A 736 -57.43 -29.89 20.14
CA ALA A 736 -56.75 -28.65 20.47
C ALA A 736 -55.92 -28.21 19.25
N THR A 737 -56.44 -27.23 18.52
CA THR A 737 -55.73 -26.47 17.49
C THR A 737 -54.81 -25.46 18.17
N LYS A 738 -53.55 -25.41 17.76
CA LYS A 738 -52.68 -24.25 17.97
C LYS A 738 -51.86 -24.00 16.70
N GLU A 739 -52.06 -22.82 16.12
CA GLU A 739 -51.38 -22.33 14.93
C GLU A 739 -49.87 -22.19 15.18
N MET A 740 -49.07 -22.60 14.19
CA MET A 740 -47.65 -22.29 14.11
C MET A 740 -47.43 -21.24 13.02
N SER A 741 -47.10 -20.02 13.44
CA SER A 741 -46.43 -19.02 12.62
C SER A 741 -44.94 -19.38 12.50
N SER A 742 -44.50 -19.76 11.29
CA SER A 742 -43.09 -19.94 10.93
C SER A 742 -42.57 -18.72 10.16
N VAL A 743 -41.28 -18.43 10.33
CA VAL A 743 -40.55 -17.45 9.52
C VAL A 743 -39.61 -18.22 8.59
N MET A 744 -39.88 -18.09 7.28
CA MET A 744 -39.01 -18.34 6.13
C MET A 744 -38.36 -19.74 6.00
N SER A 745 -39.14 -20.71 5.54
CA SER A 745 -38.68 -21.63 4.48
C SER A 745 -39.00 -21.01 3.12
N SER A 746 -38.12 -21.16 2.13
CA SER A 746 -38.36 -20.69 0.75
C SER A 746 -39.45 -21.53 0.09
N SER A 747 -40.70 -21.24 0.43
CA SER A 747 -41.86 -21.80 -0.25
C SER A 747 -42.06 -21.04 -1.56
N GLU A 748 -41.98 -21.75 -2.68
CA GLU A 748 -42.31 -21.17 -3.98
C GLU A 748 -43.77 -20.70 -3.96
N THR A 749 -43.95 -19.38 -4.00
CA THR A 749 -45.29 -18.78 -4.02
C THR A 749 -45.66 -18.51 -5.47
N PHE A 750 -46.70 -19.18 -5.96
CA PHE A 750 -47.24 -18.92 -7.30
C PHE A 750 -48.40 -17.92 -7.19
N THR A 751 -48.35 -16.87 -7.99
CA THR A 751 -49.34 -15.78 -8.00
C THR A 751 -50.01 -15.67 -9.38
N HIS A 752 -51.33 -15.53 -9.40
CA HIS A 752 -52.09 -15.18 -10.61
C HIS A 752 -53.04 -14.03 -10.32
N ILE A 753 -53.10 -13.04 -11.21
CA ILE A 753 -53.95 -11.86 -11.08
C ILE A 753 -54.90 -11.81 -12.28
N GLY A 754 -56.17 -11.47 -12.04
CA GLY A 754 -57.15 -11.25 -13.08
C GLY A 754 -58.21 -10.23 -12.66
N GLU A 755 -59.14 -9.96 -13.57
CA GLU A 755 -60.27 -9.03 -13.37
C GLU A 755 -61.57 -9.73 -13.75
N ALA A 756 -62.64 -9.42 -13.01
CA ALA A 756 -63.98 -9.95 -13.24
C ALA A 756 -65.04 -8.94 -12.76
N GLU A 757 -66.29 -9.20 -13.12
CA GLU A 757 -67.44 -8.42 -12.67
C GLU A 757 -68.55 -9.38 -12.27
N THR A 758 -69.20 -9.12 -11.13
CA THR A 758 -70.40 -9.88 -10.74
C THR A 758 -71.57 -9.50 -11.63
N THR A 759 -72.39 -10.48 -12.02
CA THR A 759 -73.62 -10.25 -12.78
C THR A 759 -74.78 -10.89 -12.04
N ASN A 760 -75.80 -10.09 -11.71
CA ASN A 760 -76.83 -10.44 -10.73
C ASN A 760 -76.24 -10.84 -9.35
N GLY A 761 -75.18 -10.14 -8.92
CA GLY A 761 -74.56 -10.34 -7.60
C GLY A 761 -73.68 -11.57 -7.45
N GLN A 762 -73.33 -12.28 -8.54
CA GLN A 762 -72.43 -13.44 -8.48
C GLN A 762 -71.57 -13.60 -9.75
N VAL A 763 -70.37 -14.17 -9.64
CA VAL A 763 -69.56 -14.65 -10.77
C VAL A 763 -68.69 -15.84 -10.35
N GLN A 764 -68.57 -16.83 -11.24
CA GLN A 764 -67.65 -17.97 -11.09
C GLN A 764 -66.36 -17.70 -11.86
N ILE A 765 -65.20 -17.92 -11.22
CA ILE A 765 -63.88 -17.74 -11.80
C ILE A 765 -63.12 -19.06 -11.75
N ASP A 766 -62.83 -19.61 -12.93
CA ASP A 766 -62.07 -20.85 -13.06
C ASP A 766 -60.58 -20.61 -12.76
N LEU A 767 -59.97 -21.53 -12.01
CA LEU A 767 -58.54 -21.52 -11.77
C LEU A 767 -57.79 -21.81 -13.08
N PRO A 768 -56.64 -21.16 -13.35
CA PRO A 768 -55.79 -21.55 -14.46
C PRO A 768 -55.42 -23.03 -14.43
N ILE A 769 -55.27 -23.68 -15.60
CA ILE A 769 -55.05 -25.14 -15.72
C ILE A 769 -53.86 -25.63 -14.87
N PHE A 770 -52.82 -24.83 -14.73
CA PHE A 770 -51.64 -25.16 -13.92
C PHE A 770 -51.87 -25.10 -12.40
N PHE A 771 -52.98 -24.53 -11.94
CA PHE A 771 -53.45 -24.56 -10.55
C PHE A 771 -54.54 -25.60 -10.30
N GLN A 772 -55.16 -26.12 -11.36
CA GLN A 772 -56.17 -27.17 -11.24
C GLN A 772 -55.51 -28.50 -10.84
N ASN A 773 -56.03 -29.15 -9.79
CA ASN A 773 -55.58 -30.44 -9.22
C ASN A 773 -54.31 -30.42 -8.32
N GLU A 774 -53.69 -29.26 -8.02
CA GLU A 774 -52.46 -29.24 -7.20
C GLU A 774 -52.67 -28.98 -5.69
N THR A 775 -53.69 -28.25 -5.20
CA THR A 775 -54.01 -28.18 -3.74
C THR A 775 -55.43 -27.64 -3.47
N SER A 776 -56.01 -27.94 -2.30
CA SER A 776 -57.24 -27.29 -1.79
C SER A 776 -56.97 -25.99 -0.99
N ASN A 777 -55.71 -25.57 -0.86
CA ASN A 777 -55.27 -24.50 0.03
C ASN A 777 -54.74 -23.28 -0.77
N TYR A 778 -55.63 -22.61 -1.52
CA TYR A 778 -55.32 -21.32 -2.16
C TYR A 778 -56.05 -20.17 -1.48
N HIS A 779 -55.42 -19.00 -1.50
CA HIS A 779 -55.99 -17.75 -1.00
C HIS A 779 -56.38 -16.85 -2.17
N VAL A 780 -57.59 -16.29 -2.09
CA VAL A 780 -58.10 -15.31 -3.05
C VAL A 780 -58.20 -13.97 -2.35
N PHE A 781 -57.57 -12.95 -2.92
CA PHE A 781 -57.65 -11.57 -2.48
C PHE A 781 -58.46 -10.79 -3.50
N ILE A 782 -59.44 -9.99 -3.07
CA ILE A 782 -60.32 -9.21 -3.94
C ILE A 782 -60.10 -7.72 -3.69
N SER A 783 -59.95 -6.95 -4.76
CA SER A 783 -59.98 -5.49 -4.74
C SER A 783 -61.15 -5.01 -5.59
N LYS A 784 -62.21 -4.50 -4.93
CA LYS A 784 -63.42 -4.02 -5.60
C LYS A 784 -63.27 -2.61 -6.16
N TYR A 785 -63.96 -2.36 -7.27
CA TYR A 785 -64.06 -1.05 -7.92
C TYR A 785 -65.51 -0.55 -7.90
N GLY A 786 -66.11 -0.49 -6.71
CA GLY A 786 -67.52 -0.07 -6.54
C GLY A 786 -67.97 0.00 -5.07
N ARG A 787 -69.20 0.49 -4.87
CA ARG A 787 -69.85 0.51 -3.55
C ARG A 787 -70.76 -0.71 -3.38
N GLY A 788 -70.67 -1.37 -2.23
CA GLY A 788 -71.38 -2.62 -1.89
C GLY A 788 -70.41 -3.66 -1.34
N ASP A 789 -70.89 -4.64 -0.58
CA ASP A 789 -70.04 -5.72 -0.08
C ASP A 789 -69.74 -6.75 -1.18
N ILE A 790 -68.56 -7.36 -1.08
CA ILE A 790 -68.08 -8.41 -1.98
C ILE A 790 -67.35 -9.46 -1.15
N TRP A 791 -67.58 -10.73 -1.41
CA TRP A 791 -66.92 -11.82 -0.71
C TRP A 791 -66.78 -13.06 -1.60
N VAL A 792 -65.84 -13.92 -1.25
CA VAL A 792 -65.71 -15.25 -1.86
C VAL A 792 -66.68 -16.18 -1.12
N SER A 793 -67.72 -16.67 -1.79
CA SER A 793 -68.74 -17.53 -1.19
C SER A 793 -68.36 -19.02 -1.25
N GLU A 794 -67.66 -19.45 -2.31
CA GLU A 794 -67.24 -20.84 -2.49
C GLU A 794 -65.83 -20.93 -3.07
N ARG A 795 -65.06 -21.95 -2.62
CA ARG A 795 -63.75 -22.32 -3.17
C ARG A 795 -63.69 -23.82 -3.39
N ASN A 796 -63.27 -24.24 -4.58
CA ASN A 796 -62.99 -25.63 -4.91
C ASN A 796 -61.65 -25.75 -5.67
N ALA A 797 -61.14 -26.96 -5.88
CA ALA A 797 -59.88 -27.27 -6.56
C ALA A 797 -59.83 -26.87 -8.05
N LYS A 798 -60.92 -26.32 -8.60
CA LYS A 798 -61.04 -25.92 -10.01
C LYS A 798 -61.52 -24.49 -10.23
N TYR A 799 -62.25 -23.91 -9.30
CA TYR A 799 -62.84 -22.57 -9.43
C TYR A 799 -63.15 -21.99 -8.04
N PHE A 800 -63.43 -20.69 -8.00
CA PHE A 800 -64.05 -20.02 -6.86
C PHE A 800 -65.21 -19.13 -7.31
N ILE A 801 -66.14 -18.86 -6.40
CA ILE A 801 -67.31 -18.02 -6.64
C ILE A 801 -67.19 -16.76 -5.81
N VAL A 802 -67.45 -15.61 -6.44
CA VAL A 802 -67.52 -14.30 -5.80
C VAL A 802 -68.95 -13.80 -5.85
N GLU A 803 -69.46 -13.37 -4.70
CA GLU A 803 -70.77 -12.75 -4.53
C GLU A 803 -70.65 -11.30 -4.09
N SER A 804 -71.63 -10.49 -4.46
CA SER A 804 -71.72 -9.09 -4.08
C SER A 804 -73.16 -8.60 -3.99
N ASP A 805 -73.37 -7.54 -3.20
CA ASP A 805 -74.71 -6.95 -3.01
C ASP A 805 -75.30 -6.37 -4.30
N ASN A 806 -74.45 -5.88 -5.20
CA ASN A 806 -74.79 -5.34 -6.53
C ASN A 806 -73.71 -5.77 -7.52
N ASP A 807 -73.95 -5.60 -8.83
CA ASP A 807 -72.93 -5.86 -9.86
C ASP A 807 -71.76 -4.88 -9.71
N ILE A 808 -70.58 -5.43 -9.39
CA ILE A 808 -69.36 -4.69 -9.04
C ILE A 808 -68.20 -5.32 -9.83
N SER A 809 -67.45 -4.49 -10.55
CA SER A 809 -66.17 -4.90 -11.13
C SER A 809 -65.11 -5.00 -10.03
N PHE A 810 -64.24 -6.00 -10.11
CA PHE A 810 -63.16 -6.23 -9.14
C PHE A 810 -61.95 -6.89 -9.80
N SER A 811 -60.77 -6.66 -9.23
CA SER A 811 -59.59 -7.47 -9.49
C SER A 811 -59.42 -8.53 -8.41
N TYR A 812 -58.85 -9.66 -8.78
CA TYR A 812 -58.55 -10.74 -7.86
C TYR A 812 -57.09 -11.19 -8.00
N GLU A 813 -56.50 -11.59 -6.87
CA GLU A 813 -55.18 -12.21 -6.79
C GLU A 813 -55.30 -13.57 -6.12
N ILE A 814 -54.77 -14.60 -6.77
CA ILE A 814 -54.69 -15.97 -6.26
C ILE A 814 -53.27 -16.21 -5.79
N LYS A 815 -53.10 -16.61 -4.52
CA LYS A 815 -51.82 -17.04 -3.97
C LYS A 815 -51.87 -18.50 -3.57
N ILE A 816 -50.90 -19.26 -4.08
CA ILE A 816 -50.64 -20.64 -3.68
C ILE A 816 -49.24 -20.69 -3.10
N VAL A 817 -49.14 -21.21 -1.88
CA VAL A 817 -47.87 -21.54 -1.24
C VAL A 817 -47.66 -23.03 -1.48
N LYS A 818 -46.68 -23.37 -2.32
CA LYS A 818 -46.29 -24.77 -2.46
C LYS A 818 -45.35 -25.10 -1.29
N GLU A 819 -45.81 -25.97 -0.40
CA GLU A 819 -44.92 -26.57 0.59
C GLU A 819 -43.93 -27.46 -0.15
N GLU A 820 -42.63 -27.17 -0.06
CA GLU A 820 -41.62 -28.15 -0.45
C GLU A 820 -41.83 -29.42 0.37
N GLU A 821 -41.94 -30.58 -0.30
CA GLU A 821 -41.76 -31.85 0.39
C GLU A 821 -40.33 -31.89 0.94
N LEU A 822 -40.20 -31.59 2.23
CA LEU A 822 -39.03 -31.95 3.00
C LEU A 822 -38.88 -33.48 2.89
N SER A 823 -37.91 -33.95 2.12
CA SER A 823 -37.48 -35.34 2.21
C SER A 823 -36.84 -35.53 3.59
N ILE A 824 -37.65 -35.98 4.55
CA ILE A 824 -37.20 -36.25 5.91
C ILE A 824 -36.37 -37.53 5.87
N ARG A 825 -35.04 -37.37 5.82
CA ARG A 825 -34.15 -38.36 6.43
C ARG A 825 -34.14 -38.10 7.94
N PRO A 826 -34.33 -39.12 8.79
CA PRO A 826 -34.47 -38.90 10.23
C PRO A 826 -33.14 -38.44 10.82
N MET A 827 -33.08 -37.19 11.27
CA MET A 827 -32.07 -36.75 12.23
C MET A 827 -32.72 -36.40 13.56
N LEU A 828 -32.05 -36.89 14.60
CA LEU A 828 -32.39 -36.82 16.01
C LEU A 828 -32.44 -35.37 16.49
N ALA A 829 -33.57 -35.02 17.12
CA ALA A 829 -33.67 -33.82 17.94
C ALA A 829 -32.69 -33.91 19.12
N ARG A 830 -31.86 -32.88 19.30
CA ARG A 830 -31.22 -32.60 20.58
C ARG A 830 -31.57 -31.18 20.99
N SER A 831 -32.16 -31.06 22.18
CA SER A 831 -32.70 -29.84 22.76
C SER A 831 -31.68 -28.70 22.79
N ALA A 832 -32.01 -27.57 22.16
CA ALA A 832 -31.36 -26.30 22.43
C ALA A 832 -32.36 -25.38 23.16
N LYS A 833 -31.94 -24.90 24.33
CA LYS A 833 -32.57 -23.83 25.11
C LYS A 833 -33.01 -22.68 24.21
N ALA A 834 -34.25 -22.22 24.40
CA ALA A 834 -34.73 -20.96 23.86
C ALA A 834 -33.81 -19.80 24.28
N ARG A 835 -33.39 -18.98 23.31
CA ARG A 835 -32.94 -17.61 23.57
C ARG A 835 -34.15 -16.69 23.39
N SER A 836 -34.36 -15.83 24.37
CA SER A 836 -35.48 -14.89 24.46
C SER A 836 -35.52 -13.95 23.26
N SER A 837 -36.73 -13.66 22.80
CA SER A 837 -37.01 -12.75 21.69
C SER A 837 -36.90 -11.28 22.15
N ILE A 838 -36.64 -10.39 21.19
CA ILE A 838 -36.56 -8.92 21.37
C ILE A 838 -37.89 -8.28 21.82
N PHE A 839 -38.96 -9.05 21.95
CA PHE A 839 -40.26 -8.61 22.50
C PHE A 839 -40.42 -8.85 24.00
N ASP A 840 -39.45 -9.48 24.66
CA ASP A 840 -39.47 -9.61 26.12
C ASP A 840 -38.66 -8.47 26.76
N MET A 841 -39.26 -7.28 26.89
CA MET A 841 -38.78 -6.25 27.80
C MET A 841 -39.90 -5.55 28.57
N ALA A 842 -39.81 -5.74 29.89
CA ALA A 842 -40.24 -4.89 31.02
C ALA A 842 -41.73 -4.56 31.20
N GLY A 843 -42.37 -5.34 32.07
CA GLY A 843 -43.53 -4.94 32.87
C GLY A 843 -43.75 -5.94 34.01
N ASP A 844 -43.49 -5.49 35.23
CA ASP A 844 -43.68 -6.14 36.54
C ASP A 844 -42.56 -7.06 37.06
N ILE A 845 -41.59 -6.40 37.70
CA ILE A 845 -40.67 -6.99 38.70
C ILE A 845 -41.38 -6.98 40.05
N PRO A 846 -41.43 -8.12 40.77
CA PRO A 846 -41.29 -8.11 42.23
C PRO A 846 -39.88 -8.57 42.63
N GLU A 847 -39.44 -8.01 43.75
CA GLU A 847 -38.07 -7.98 44.29
C GLU A 847 -37.35 -9.32 44.52
N GLU A 848 -36.03 -9.18 44.54
CA GLU A 848 -34.99 -10.17 44.80
C GLU A 848 -35.26 -11.10 46.00
N THR A 849 -34.99 -12.39 45.79
CA THR A 849 -34.47 -13.26 46.86
C THR A 849 -33.23 -13.98 46.33
N SER A 850 -32.07 -13.54 46.82
CA SER A 850 -30.78 -14.20 46.58
C SER A 850 -30.77 -15.58 47.25
N VAL A 851 -30.41 -16.64 46.52
CA VAL A 851 -29.99 -17.91 47.13
C VAL A 851 -28.55 -18.19 46.71
N ASP A 852 -27.67 -18.04 47.70
CA ASP A 852 -26.22 -18.24 47.66
C ASP A 852 -25.90 -19.75 47.58
N ASN A 853 -25.23 -20.17 46.49
CA ASN A 853 -24.75 -21.54 46.32
C ASN A 853 -23.42 -21.72 47.06
N LYS A 854 -23.50 -21.99 48.36
CA LYS A 854 -22.39 -22.59 49.12
C LYS A 854 -22.76 -24.00 49.60
N ILE A 855 -22.04 -24.96 49.02
CA ILE A 855 -21.94 -26.34 49.48
C ILE A 855 -21.47 -26.31 50.94
N ARG A 856 -22.34 -26.72 51.86
CA ARG A 856 -21.96 -27.10 53.23
C ARG A 856 -21.95 -28.62 53.31
N ILE A 857 -20.76 -29.14 53.57
CA ILE A 857 -20.54 -30.45 54.16
C ILE A 857 -21.04 -30.32 55.60
N ASP A 858 -21.99 -31.15 56.01
CA ASP A 858 -22.37 -31.29 57.41
C ASP A 858 -21.90 -32.67 57.89
N GLU A 859 -20.70 -32.65 58.48
CA GLU A 859 -20.19 -33.68 59.37
C GLU A 859 -20.76 -33.40 60.76
N SER A 860 -21.82 -34.11 61.17
CA SER A 860 -22.03 -34.58 62.56
C SER A 860 -23.47 -35.02 62.78
N GLU A 861 -23.73 -36.32 62.74
CA GLU A 861 -24.51 -36.95 63.81
C GLU A 861 -24.10 -38.42 63.92
N ASP A 862 -23.13 -38.59 64.81
CA ASP A 862 -22.66 -39.84 65.36
C ASP A 862 -23.77 -40.43 66.25
N LYS A 863 -24.35 -41.55 65.82
CA LYS A 863 -24.99 -42.54 66.70
C LYS A 863 -24.61 -43.93 66.21
N GLY A 864 -23.48 -44.40 66.72
CA GLY A 864 -23.19 -45.83 66.72
C GLY A 864 -24.23 -46.60 67.53
N GLU A 865 -24.60 -47.77 67.04
CA GLU A 865 -24.63 -48.98 67.86
C GLU A 865 -24.18 -50.17 67.00
N GLU A 866 -23.32 -50.95 67.61
CA GLU A 866 -22.44 -51.99 67.09
C GLU A 866 -23.19 -53.32 66.95
N ILE A 867 -23.05 -54.01 65.82
CA ILE A 867 -23.25 -55.47 65.78
C ILE A 867 -22.09 -56.09 64.99
N ILE A 868 -21.17 -56.65 65.76
CA ILE A 868 -20.11 -57.57 65.34
C ILE A 868 -20.76 -58.85 64.85
N TYR A 869 -20.32 -59.38 63.70
CA TYR A 869 -20.07 -60.82 63.57
C TYR A 869 -18.90 -61.09 62.61
N GLU A 870 -17.99 -61.92 63.11
CA GLU A 870 -16.81 -62.49 62.45
C GLU A 870 -17.16 -63.46 61.31
N ASN A 871 -16.13 -63.68 60.49
CA ASN A 871 -15.91 -64.66 59.40
C ASN A 871 -16.34 -64.26 57.99
#